data_AF-A0A950BK78-F1
#
_entry.id   AF-A0A950BK78-F1
#
_cell.length_a   1.000
_cell.length_b   1.000
_cell.length_c   1.000
_cell.angle_alpha   90.00
_cell.angle_beta   90.00
_cell.angle_gamma   90.00
#
_symmetry.space_group_name_H-M   'P 1'
#
loop_
_entity.id
_entity.type
_entity.pdbx_description
1 polymer ?
#
loop_
_entity_poly.entity_id
_entity_poly.type
_entity_poly.pdbx_seq_one_letter_code
_entity_poly.pdbx_strand_id
1 'polypeptide(L)'
;MQHLTPARFSNGPRAAAATWLLITLAGLLASDIPSIAQEPTGGNHRLANRLAKETSPYLLLHAHNPVDWYPWGPEAFARAKVEKKPIFLSIGYSSCHWCHMMERESFMDPQIAGFLNEHFVSIKVDREERPDVDQVYMAALQAFSTGGWPMSMFLLPDGRPFYGETYLPPRDRQGISGFLTVLSGIVKAWREERGEIERAADGLTEIVRRKLGSSGSHRKPALTRAFAAAGRAALAEQFDPEFGGFGFNAQNPRRPKFPEPVNLVFLLDQERRDRRKQGVTKDSAGSPAAASLSAVKPGRADPLFMVLFTLDRMARGGIRDQLGGGYHRYATSRYWIVPDFEKMLYDNAQLASVHLMAFELTGDARWRDEAEATFAFVAHTMTAAEGGFFSSLDAETESGEGAYYVWSRDEVKDVLGAGPDVEVFFQVYGLKRESNFEGGRYVLLQPRPLAEQADKLQTTPEKLKSLLSPLRARMLAARENRPGPLRDDKIITAWNGLMIAAYADAYRILKNDAYRRAAENCAEFLLTRLREPGGRLLRTYRAGQARLPAYLEDYAFLVHGLLRLHTATGETRWLDQARGLTDRMIADFSDTQAGGFFFTASDHESLLTRSKDPYDGALPGANSVAVLDLLAISRATGEKSYLEPARKSIESLSTALAQNPAAMPLLLVGLQEYLDACPDHVLPGSSGEAALDPVPNRPVTASARIAVAQEPAPGRVLEATVSIAIKEGWHIYANPTGIDVLNPTTLVLDPGQAAADLLVDYPPGQTKVLGSLGTEKVALYEGNVNIPFRVTLPRDARAGKTTVILRLKYQPCDDRVCLAPTSLAIPLEVSLSPPSGPTESKP
;
A
#
# COMPACT_ATOMS: atom_id res chain seq x y z
N MET A 1 -32.67 18.27 9.44
CA MET A 1 -34.01 17.86 9.94
C MET A 1 -34.74 17.11 8.83
N GLN A 2 -34.82 15.79 8.92
CA GLN A 2 -35.99 14.95 8.59
C GLN A 2 -35.63 13.50 8.96
N HIS A 3 -36.57 12.83 9.61
CA HIS A 3 -36.42 11.65 10.45
C HIS A 3 -36.41 10.33 9.69
N LEU A 4 -35.66 9.35 10.19
CA LEU A 4 -36.01 7.92 10.07
C LEU A 4 -35.81 7.24 11.43
N THR A 5 -36.89 6.65 11.93
CA THR A 5 -37.03 5.87 13.17
C THR A 5 -36.52 4.44 13.00
N PRO A 6 -35.94 3.80 14.04
CA PRO A 6 -35.56 2.39 14.00
C PRO A 6 -36.67 1.48 14.58
N ALA A 7 -36.88 0.32 13.95
CA ALA A 7 -37.75 -0.75 14.41
C ALA A 7 -37.02 -1.71 15.36
N ARG A 8 -37.73 -2.14 16.41
CA ARG A 8 -37.30 -3.06 17.48
C ARG A 8 -37.30 -4.51 17.00
N PHE A 9 -36.33 -5.31 17.45
CA PHE A 9 -36.41 -6.78 17.46
C PHE A 9 -36.52 -7.33 18.88
N SER A 10 -37.27 -8.44 18.98
CA SER A 10 -37.85 -9.07 20.16
C SER A 10 -36.91 -10.02 20.92
N ASN A 11 -37.16 -10.18 22.23
CA ASN A 11 -36.44 -11.01 23.19
C ASN A 11 -36.76 -12.52 23.13
N GLY A 12 -35.73 -13.34 23.38
CA GLY A 12 -35.79 -14.63 24.12
C GLY A 12 -34.87 -15.75 23.59
N PRO A 13 -34.44 -16.75 24.40
CA PRO A 13 -34.26 -16.81 25.86
C PRO A 13 -32.79 -16.96 26.31
N ARG A 14 -32.58 -16.62 27.58
CA ARG A 14 -31.31 -16.52 28.31
C ARG A 14 -30.74 -17.88 28.72
N ALA A 15 -29.47 -18.14 28.41
CA ALA A 15 -28.58 -18.97 29.24
C ALA A 15 -27.12 -18.93 28.71
N ALA A 16 -26.41 -17.83 28.95
CA ALA A 16 -24.93 -17.74 29.05
C ALA A 16 -24.52 -16.27 29.23
N ALA A 17 -25.03 -15.63 30.28
CA ALA A 17 -24.70 -14.26 30.65
C ALA A 17 -24.03 -14.28 32.02
N ALA A 18 -22.71 -14.51 32.05
CA ALA A 18 -21.91 -14.40 33.27
C ALA A 18 -20.41 -14.19 32.96
N THR A 19 -20.08 -13.29 32.03
CA THR A 19 -18.69 -12.74 31.96
C THR A 19 -18.57 -11.34 31.32
N TRP A 20 -19.66 -10.72 30.86
CA TRP A 20 -19.58 -9.38 30.26
C TRP A 20 -20.76 -8.54 30.73
N LEU A 21 -20.59 -7.90 31.89
CA LEU A 21 -21.52 -6.88 32.35
C LEU A 21 -20.79 -5.96 33.32
N LEU A 22 -20.07 -4.95 32.79
CA LEU A 22 -19.73 -3.77 33.58
C LEU A 22 -19.30 -2.55 32.74
N ILE A 23 -20.02 -2.19 31.66
CA ILE A 23 -20.09 -0.78 31.21
C ILE A 23 -21.48 -0.51 30.63
N THR A 24 -22.26 0.32 31.33
CA THR A 24 -23.16 1.40 30.86
C THR A 24 -24.36 1.59 31.80
N LEU A 25 -24.38 2.70 32.54
CA LEU A 25 -25.38 3.80 32.47
C LEU A 25 -25.37 4.64 33.76
N ALA A 26 -25.16 5.95 33.63
CA ALA A 26 -25.92 6.99 34.33
C ALA A 26 -25.60 8.35 33.68
N GLY A 27 -26.64 9.08 33.25
CA GLY A 27 -26.52 10.36 32.58
C GLY A 27 -27.14 11.53 33.36
N LEU A 28 -26.74 12.72 32.92
CA LEU A 28 -27.43 14.03 32.92
C LEU A 28 -27.69 14.73 34.28
N LEU A 29 -27.05 15.90 34.47
CA LEU A 29 -27.65 17.25 34.33
C LEU A 29 -26.65 18.33 34.79
N ALA A 30 -26.45 19.38 33.97
CA ALA A 30 -26.41 20.81 34.33
C ALA A 30 -25.51 21.63 33.37
N SER A 31 -25.92 22.89 33.19
CA SER A 31 -25.77 23.78 32.05
C SER A 31 -24.67 24.85 32.20
N ASP A 32 -24.28 25.42 31.05
CA ASP A 32 -23.76 26.78 30.78
C ASP A 32 -22.52 27.33 31.50
N ILE A 33 -21.35 27.35 30.83
CA ILE A 33 -20.26 28.35 31.01
C ILE A 33 -19.53 28.57 29.64
N PRO A 34 -19.09 29.79 29.27
CA PRO A 34 -18.85 30.20 27.87
C PRO A 34 -17.43 29.99 27.34
N SER A 35 -17.36 30.03 26.00
CA SER A 35 -16.16 30.18 25.16
C SER A 35 -15.27 31.34 25.60
N ILE A 36 -14.01 31.05 25.92
CA ILE A 36 -12.87 31.97 25.72
C ILE A 36 -11.67 31.14 25.27
N ALA A 37 -11.31 31.30 24.01
CA ALA A 37 -9.97 31.04 23.52
C ALA A 37 -9.03 32.11 24.09
N GLN A 38 -7.99 31.68 24.79
CA GLN A 38 -6.81 32.50 25.06
C GLN A 38 -5.58 31.67 24.73
N GLU A 39 -4.83 32.13 23.73
CA GLU A 39 -3.47 31.68 23.48
C GLU A 39 -2.60 31.96 24.73
N PRO A 40 -1.74 31.02 25.16
CA PRO A 40 -0.70 31.36 26.10
C PRO A 40 0.42 32.11 25.36
N THR A 41 0.35 33.43 25.41
CA THR A 41 1.52 34.29 25.29
C THR A 41 2.35 34.14 26.57
N GLY A 42 3.52 33.50 26.47
CA GLY A 42 4.45 33.39 27.59
C GLY A 42 5.46 32.27 27.42
N GLY A 43 6.71 32.65 27.18
CA GLY A 43 7.86 31.74 27.15
C GLY A 43 8.02 31.00 28.48
N ASN A 44 7.52 29.77 28.52
CA ASN A 44 8.01 28.73 29.40
C ASN A 44 8.85 27.82 28.52
N HIS A 45 10.17 27.80 28.72
CA HIS A 45 11.01 26.76 28.11
C HIS A 45 10.51 25.41 28.64
N ARG A 46 9.62 24.75 27.89
CA ARG A 46 9.14 23.40 28.20
C ARG A 46 10.38 22.50 28.29
N LEU A 47 10.58 21.89 29.46
CA LEU A 47 11.70 20.99 29.70
C LEU A 47 11.72 19.93 28.60
N ALA A 48 12.87 19.79 27.94
CA ALA A 48 13.07 18.81 26.91
C ALA A 48 13.08 17.40 27.51
N ASN A 49 12.33 16.48 26.90
CA ASN A 49 12.41 15.06 27.20
C ASN A 49 13.61 14.41 26.45
N ARG A 50 13.73 13.08 26.51
CA ARG A 50 14.89 12.37 25.95
C ARG A 50 14.97 12.44 24.42
N LEU A 51 13.86 12.68 23.73
CA LEU A 51 13.84 12.78 22.27
C LEU A 51 14.62 14.00 21.74
N ALA A 52 14.92 14.99 22.57
CA ALA A 52 15.77 16.13 22.19
C ALA A 52 17.21 15.73 21.80
N LYS A 53 17.62 14.48 22.07
CA LYS A 53 18.92 13.92 21.67
C LYS A 53 18.85 13.14 20.34
N GLU A 54 17.66 12.99 19.77
CA GLU A 54 17.47 12.25 18.53
C GLU A 54 17.74 13.11 17.30
N THR A 55 17.95 12.45 16.16
CA THR A 55 18.19 13.12 14.88
C THR A 55 16.92 13.19 14.04
N SER A 56 16.01 12.22 14.16
CA SER A 56 14.75 12.19 13.41
C SER A 56 13.94 13.48 13.59
N PRO A 57 13.55 14.17 12.50
CA PRO A 57 12.63 15.30 12.57
C PRO A 57 11.32 14.94 13.29
N TYR A 58 10.80 13.74 13.07
CA TYR A 58 9.58 13.27 13.73
C TYR A 58 9.76 13.17 15.25
N LEU A 59 10.85 12.56 15.72
CA LEU A 59 11.09 12.44 17.17
C LEU A 59 11.36 13.81 17.81
N LEU A 60 12.10 14.68 17.11
CA LEU A 60 12.40 16.03 17.59
C LEU A 60 11.15 16.91 17.71
N LEU A 61 10.14 16.71 16.85
CA LEU A 61 8.83 17.37 17.00
C LEU A 61 8.20 17.12 18.38
N HIS A 62 8.45 15.94 18.95
CA HIS A 62 7.91 15.53 20.24
C HIS A 62 8.83 15.82 21.44
N ALA A 63 9.98 16.45 21.22
CA ALA A 63 11.01 16.66 22.25
C ALA A 63 10.56 17.55 23.41
N HIS A 64 9.54 18.39 23.20
CA HIS A 64 9.01 19.32 24.21
C HIS A 64 7.59 18.99 24.66
N ASN A 65 7.09 17.80 24.31
CA ASN A 65 5.79 17.34 24.77
C ASN A 65 5.83 17.08 26.28
N PRO A 66 4.74 17.32 27.02
CA PRO A 66 4.66 17.06 28.46
C PRO A 66 4.76 15.56 28.81
N VAL A 67 4.55 14.66 27.85
CA VAL A 67 4.82 13.23 28.02
C VAL A 67 6.34 12.99 28.12
N ASP A 68 6.77 12.21 29.11
CA ASP A 68 8.17 11.81 29.32
C ASP A 68 8.57 10.73 28.30
N TRP A 69 8.74 11.15 27.06
CA TRP A 69 9.05 10.25 25.96
C TRP A 69 10.47 9.69 26.03
N TYR A 70 10.57 8.39 25.73
CA TYR A 70 11.80 7.68 25.44
C TYR A 70 11.91 7.38 23.94
N PRO A 71 13.11 7.46 23.35
CA PRO A 71 13.37 6.75 22.11
C PRO A 71 13.33 5.24 22.37
N TRP A 72 13.12 4.44 21.32
CA TRP A 72 13.24 2.99 21.43
C TRP A 72 14.68 2.59 21.78
N GLY A 73 14.84 1.93 22.93
CA GLY A 73 16.16 1.48 23.36
C GLY A 73 16.17 0.88 24.77
N PRO A 74 17.32 0.33 25.19
CA PRO A 74 17.44 -0.44 26.43
C PRO A 74 17.09 0.36 27.70
N GLU A 75 17.28 1.68 27.71
CA GLU A 75 16.94 2.54 28.84
C GLU A 75 15.44 2.45 29.19
N ALA A 76 14.57 2.52 28.16
CA ALA A 76 13.12 2.48 28.35
C ALA A 76 12.65 1.11 28.89
N PHE A 77 13.16 0.02 28.30
CA PHE A 77 12.84 -1.34 28.74
C PHE A 77 13.36 -1.64 30.14
N ALA A 78 14.58 -1.18 30.47
CA ALA A 78 15.13 -1.34 31.81
C ALA A 78 14.27 -0.61 32.85
N ARG A 79 13.87 0.63 32.57
CA ARG A 79 12.96 1.40 33.43
C ARG A 79 11.61 0.71 33.59
N ALA A 80 10.99 0.25 32.51
CA ALA A 80 9.71 -0.45 32.55
C ALA A 80 9.77 -1.71 33.44
N LYS A 81 10.88 -2.46 33.37
CA LYS A 81 11.11 -3.65 34.21
C LYS A 81 11.28 -3.30 35.68
N VAL A 82 12.09 -2.29 35.99
CA VAL A 82 12.34 -1.84 37.37
C VAL A 82 11.07 -1.29 38.01
N GLU A 83 10.34 -0.44 37.30
CA GLU A 83 9.10 0.18 37.79
C GLU A 83 7.88 -0.75 37.70
N LYS A 84 8.01 -1.90 37.05
CA LYS A 84 6.90 -2.86 36.78
C LYS A 84 5.70 -2.20 36.10
N LYS A 85 5.99 -1.28 35.17
CA LYS A 85 4.99 -0.54 34.40
C LYS A 85 4.82 -1.12 32.98
N PRO A 86 3.61 -1.09 32.41
CA PRO A 86 3.42 -1.38 31.00
C PRO A 86 4.10 -0.30 30.16
N ILE A 87 4.43 -0.67 28.93
CA ILE A 87 4.96 0.26 27.93
C ILE A 87 3.80 0.76 27.08
N PHE A 88 3.73 2.07 26.88
CA PHE A 88 2.94 2.68 25.81
C PHE A 88 3.88 3.00 24.65
N LEU A 89 3.71 2.31 23.52
CA LEU A 89 4.51 2.49 22.31
C LEU A 89 3.70 3.26 21.28
N SER A 90 4.20 4.43 20.86
CA SER A 90 3.62 5.23 19.78
C SER A 90 4.56 5.26 18.58
N ILE A 91 4.09 4.76 17.43
CA ILE A 91 4.86 4.72 16.17
C ILE A 91 4.20 5.63 15.14
N GLY A 92 5.01 6.47 14.49
CA GLY A 92 4.60 7.35 13.41
C GLY A 92 5.79 7.82 12.56
N TYR A 93 5.59 8.88 11.79
CA TYR A 93 6.60 9.50 10.92
C TYR A 93 6.22 10.96 10.67
N SER A 94 7.18 11.74 10.16
CA SER A 94 7.11 13.21 10.09
C SER A 94 5.94 13.73 9.26
N SER A 95 5.58 13.07 8.17
CA SER A 95 4.54 13.48 7.22
C SER A 95 3.16 12.87 7.50
N CYS A 96 2.97 12.24 8.65
CA CYS A 96 1.73 11.59 9.04
C CYS A 96 0.74 12.59 9.68
N HIS A 97 -0.30 13.00 8.95
CA HIS A 97 -1.35 13.91 9.44
C HIS A 97 -1.97 13.47 10.79
N TRP A 98 -2.43 12.23 10.88
CA TRP A 98 -3.07 11.70 12.09
C TRP A 98 -2.09 11.63 13.29
N CYS A 99 -0.79 11.53 13.02
CA CYS A 99 0.24 11.57 14.05
C CYS A 99 0.37 12.98 14.65
N HIS A 100 0.31 14.03 13.82
CA HIS A 100 0.27 15.43 14.26
C HIS A 100 -1.03 15.77 14.97
N MET A 101 -2.16 15.24 14.52
CA MET A 101 -3.43 15.41 15.25
C MET A 101 -3.36 14.80 16.64
N MET A 102 -2.84 13.57 16.77
CA MET A 102 -2.68 12.92 18.07
C MET A 102 -1.66 13.65 18.96
N GLU A 103 -0.63 14.27 18.37
CA GLU A 103 0.29 15.17 19.05
C GLU A 103 -0.43 16.34 19.72
N ARG A 104 -1.13 17.15 18.90
CA ARG A 104 -1.78 18.39 19.33
C ARG A 104 -2.92 18.13 20.30
N GLU A 105 -3.75 17.13 20.03
CA GLU A 105 -4.96 16.86 20.81
C GLU A 105 -4.67 16.06 22.08
N SER A 106 -3.76 15.10 22.04
CA SER A 106 -3.58 14.11 23.11
C SER A 106 -2.24 14.23 23.83
N PHE A 107 -1.11 14.30 23.11
CA PHE A 107 0.21 14.30 23.76
C PHE A 107 0.59 15.66 24.35
N MET A 108 -0.08 16.73 23.95
CA MET A 108 0.05 18.08 24.52
C MET A 108 -0.92 18.36 25.67
N ASP A 109 -1.93 17.51 25.88
CA ASP A 109 -2.89 17.63 26.96
C ASP A 109 -2.22 17.26 28.31
N PRO A 110 -2.13 18.19 29.29
CA PRO A 110 -1.47 17.94 30.55
C PRO A 110 -2.08 16.80 31.37
N GLN A 111 -3.38 16.55 31.26
CA GLN A 111 -4.07 15.48 31.97
C GLN A 111 -3.67 14.12 31.41
N ILE A 112 -3.69 13.97 30.07
CA ILE A 112 -3.27 12.73 29.40
C ILE A 112 -1.78 12.49 29.65
N ALA A 113 -0.96 13.52 29.51
CA ALA A 113 0.48 13.41 29.71
C ALA A 113 0.83 13.04 31.16
N GLY A 114 0.19 13.66 32.15
CA GLY A 114 0.33 13.30 33.56
C GLY A 114 -0.03 11.84 33.81
N PHE A 115 -1.16 11.38 33.25
CA PHE A 115 -1.61 9.99 33.38
C PHE A 115 -0.63 8.99 32.76
N LEU A 116 -0.11 9.29 31.56
CA LEU A 116 0.91 8.47 30.90
C LEU A 116 2.18 8.38 31.73
N ASN A 117 2.70 9.52 32.20
CA ASN A 117 3.94 9.59 32.97
C ASN A 117 3.83 8.85 34.32
N GLU A 118 2.65 8.86 34.95
CA GLU A 118 2.41 8.15 36.20
C GLU A 118 2.38 6.63 36.01
N HIS A 119 1.74 6.15 34.93
CA HIS A 119 1.36 4.75 34.83
C HIS A 119 2.10 3.93 33.78
N PHE A 120 2.74 4.56 32.80
CA PHE A 120 3.40 3.89 31.68
C PHE A 120 4.85 4.33 31.55
N VAL A 121 5.66 3.52 30.87
CA VAL A 121 6.88 4.01 30.20
C VAL A 121 6.52 4.27 28.75
N SER A 122 6.56 5.53 28.32
CA SER A 122 6.13 5.94 26.98
C SER A 122 7.30 5.97 26.00
N ILE A 123 7.21 5.19 24.92
CA ILE A 123 8.24 5.08 23.87
C ILE A 123 7.70 5.64 22.57
N LYS A 124 8.48 6.50 21.90
CA LYS A 124 8.17 7.09 20.60
C LYS A 124 9.13 6.55 19.54
N VAL A 125 8.61 6.18 18.37
CA VAL A 125 9.39 5.61 17.27
C VAL A 125 9.04 6.27 15.94
N ASP A 126 10.08 6.69 15.22
CA ASP A 126 10.00 7.00 13.79
C ASP A 126 10.12 5.71 12.99
N ARG A 127 9.05 5.32 12.28
CA ARG A 127 9.04 4.10 11.46
C ARG A 127 10.04 4.16 10.30
N GLU A 128 10.41 5.35 9.84
CA GLU A 128 11.39 5.50 8.77
C GLU A 128 12.80 5.21 9.27
N GLU A 129 13.09 5.49 10.55
CA GLU A 129 14.34 5.12 11.19
C GLU A 129 14.35 3.66 11.67
N ARG A 130 13.21 3.16 12.16
CA ARG A 130 13.05 1.82 12.76
C ARG A 130 11.92 1.00 12.10
N PRO A 131 12.01 0.70 10.79
CA PRO A 131 11.01 -0.11 10.10
C PRO A 131 10.89 -1.54 10.64
N ASP A 132 11.93 -2.06 11.31
CA ASP A 132 11.90 -3.36 11.98
C ASP A 132 10.91 -3.41 13.15
N VAL A 133 10.93 -2.37 13.98
CA VAL A 133 9.99 -2.20 15.10
C VAL A 133 8.58 -2.01 14.54
N ASP A 134 8.43 -1.14 13.54
CA ASP A 134 7.16 -0.88 12.85
C ASP A 134 6.53 -2.17 12.30
N GLN A 135 7.27 -2.99 11.56
CA GLN A 135 6.77 -4.25 11.00
C GLN A 135 6.26 -5.23 12.07
N VAL A 136 7.01 -5.38 13.17
CA VAL A 136 6.64 -6.28 14.28
C VAL A 136 5.32 -5.86 14.90
N TYR A 137 5.18 -4.58 15.24
CA TYR A 137 4.01 -4.09 15.95
C TYR A 137 2.82 -3.83 15.03
N MET A 138 3.05 -3.49 13.76
CA MET A 138 2.00 -3.44 12.75
C MET A 138 1.42 -4.84 12.49
N ALA A 139 2.27 -5.87 12.43
CA ALA A 139 1.81 -7.26 12.33
C ALA A 139 0.94 -7.65 13.53
N ALA A 140 1.29 -7.18 14.73
CA ALA A 140 0.53 -7.39 15.95
C ALA A 140 -0.83 -6.67 15.91
N LEU A 141 -0.85 -5.37 15.61
CA LEU A 141 -2.10 -4.59 15.48
C LEU A 141 -3.05 -5.22 14.44
N GLN A 142 -2.50 -5.63 13.30
CA GLN A 142 -3.26 -6.23 12.22
C GLN A 142 -3.77 -7.65 12.49
N ALA A 143 -3.41 -8.25 13.63
CA ALA A 143 -3.98 -9.54 14.03
C ALA A 143 -5.45 -9.43 14.45
N PHE A 144 -5.90 -8.24 14.86
CA PHE A 144 -7.26 -8.00 15.37
C PHE A 144 -7.87 -6.66 14.91
N SER A 145 -7.12 -5.83 14.19
CA SER A 145 -7.58 -4.54 13.65
C SER A 145 -7.16 -4.35 12.18
N THR A 146 -7.83 -3.46 11.45
CA THR A 146 -7.37 -2.99 10.13
C THR A 146 -6.58 -1.68 10.22
N GLY A 147 -6.18 -1.29 11.44
CA GLY A 147 -5.49 -0.04 11.76
C GLY A 147 -4.14 0.15 11.07
N GLY A 148 -3.67 1.39 11.13
CA GLY A 148 -2.40 1.86 10.57
C GLY A 148 -1.77 2.90 11.50
N TRP A 149 -1.09 3.91 10.93
CA TRP A 149 -0.48 4.99 11.70
C TRP A 149 -1.48 6.13 11.98
N PRO A 150 -1.38 6.83 13.14
CA PRO A 150 -0.48 6.59 14.26
C PRO A 150 -0.82 5.27 14.95
N MET A 151 0.21 4.51 15.28
CA MET A 151 0.05 3.21 15.92
C MET A 151 0.26 3.37 17.43
N SER A 152 -0.74 2.96 18.22
CA SER A 152 -0.81 3.07 19.67
C SER A 152 -0.82 1.67 20.29
N MET A 153 0.35 1.17 20.69
CA MET A 153 0.52 -0.20 21.18
C MET A 153 0.82 -0.24 22.67
N PHE A 154 0.35 -1.30 23.34
CA PHE A 154 0.59 -1.54 24.75
C PHE A 154 1.32 -2.86 24.94
N LEU A 155 2.46 -2.78 25.65
CA LEU A 155 3.40 -3.89 25.75
C LEU A 155 3.72 -4.24 27.20
N LEU A 156 4.06 -5.50 27.41
CA LEU A 156 4.75 -5.96 28.61
C LEU A 156 6.15 -5.30 28.70
N PRO A 157 6.81 -5.29 29.88
CA PRO A 157 8.11 -4.65 30.06
C PRO A 157 9.25 -5.36 29.30
N ASP A 158 8.98 -6.55 28.75
CA ASP A 158 9.87 -7.30 27.87
C ASP A 158 9.62 -7.06 26.37
N GLY A 159 8.65 -6.21 26.02
CA GLY A 159 8.33 -5.83 24.65
C GLY A 159 7.22 -6.65 23.97
N ARG A 160 6.69 -7.70 24.60
CA ARG A 160 5.56 -8.45 24.00
C ARG A 160 4.29 -7.60 23.97
N PRO A 161 3.63 -7.43 22.80
CA PRO A 161 2.40 -6.64 22.69
C PRO A 161 1.21 -7.42 23.25
N PHE A 162 0.28 -6.74 23.91
CA PHE A 162 -0.97 -7.36 24.41
C PHE A 162 -2.24 -6.65 23.97
N TYR A 163 -2.15 -5.39 23.52
CA TYR A 163 -3.28 -4.61 23.01
C TYR A 163 -2.76 -3.48 22.11
N GLY A 164 -3.62 -2.93 21.26
CA GLY A 164 -3.27 -1.77 20.44
C GLY A 164 -4.43 -1.20 19.67
N GLU A 165 -4.28 0.05 19.23
CA GLU A 165 -5.23 0.80 18.40
C GLU A 165 -4.48 1.72 17.43
N THR A 166 -5.21 2.35 16.51
CA THR A 166 -4.70 3.44 15.67
C THR A 166 -4.85 4.79 16.40
N TYR A 167 -5.44 5.78 15.74
CA TYR A 167 -5.86 7.05 16.32
C TYR A 167 -6.90 6.86 17.44
N LEU A 168 -6.63 7.49 18.59
CA LEU A 168 -7.56 7.59 19.72
C LEU A 168 -7.84 9.07 20.00
N PRO A 169 -9.11 9.53 19.96
CA PRO A 169 -9.44 10.91 20.30
C PRO A 169 -9.14 11.16 21.78
N PRO A 170 -8.81 12.39 22.21
CA PRO A 170 -8.37 12.66 23.58
C PRO A 170 -9.44 12.34 24.65
N ARG A 171 -10.73 12.40 24.29
CA ARG A 171 -11.89 12.16 25.15
C ARG A 171 -12.94 11.36 24.39
N ASP A 172 -13.87 10.74 25.12
CA ASP A 172 -14.95 9.93 24.54
C ASP A 172 -15.78 10.75 23.54
N ARG A 173 -16.08 10.12 22.40
CA ARG A 173 -17.02 10.63 21.39
C ARG A 173 -18.10 9.58 21.17
N GLN A 174 -19.23 9.94 20.55
CA GLN A 174 -20.33 9.00 20.33
C GLN A 174 -19.82 7.73 19.60
N GLY A 175 -19.88 6.59 20.29
CA GLY A 175 -19.46 5.28 19.77
C GLY A 175 -17.94 5.03 19.75
N ILE A 176 -17.10 5.96 20.23
CA ILE A 176 -15.64 5.83 20.22
C ILE A 176 -15.09 6.21 21.59
N SER A 177 -14.45 5.26 22.27
CA SER A 177 -13.74 5.50 23.53
C SER A 177 -12.56 6.44 23.32
N GLY A 178 -12.42 7.42 24.20
CA GLY A 178 -11.30 8.35 24.22
C GLY A 178 -10.05 7.71 24.79
N PHE A 179 -8.91 8.34 24.49
CA PHE A 179 -7.60 7.86 24.87
C PHE A 179 -7.46 7.71 26.38
N LEU A 180 -7.96 8.68 27.17
CA LEU A 180 -7.91 8.60 28.63
C LEU A 180 -8.74 7.42 29.18
N THR A 181 -9.87 7.09 28.56
CA THR A 181 -10.71 5.95 28.92
C THR A 181 -10.00 4.63 28.63
N VAL A 182 -9.38 4.52 27.45
CA VAL A 182 -8.56 3.36 27.06
C VAL A 182 -7.38 3.18 28.01
N LEU A 183 -6.61 4.25 28.29
CA LEU A 183 -5.49 4.21 29.22
C LEU A 183 -5.93 3.75 30.62
N SER A 184 -7.04 4.27 31.12
CA SER A 184 -7.59 3.90 32.43
C SER A 184 -8.00 2.42 32.48
N GLY A 185 -8.63 1.91 31.41
CA GLY A 185 -8.98 0.49 31.29
C GLY A 185 -7.75 -0.41 31.33
N ILE A 186 -6.68 -0.04 30.64
CA ILE A 186 -5.42 -0.80 30.61
C ILE A 186 -4.74 -0.81 31.98
N VAL A 187 -4.69 0.33 32.68
CA VAL A 187 -4.12 0.40 34.03
C VAL A 187 -4.91 -0.47 35.02
N LYS A 188 -6.24 -0.48 34.90
CA LYS A 188 -7.10 -1.36 35.70
C LYS A 188 -6.79 -2.83 35.44
N ALA A 189 -6.81 -3.25 34.17
CA ALA A 189 -6.49 -4.63 33.77
C ALA A 189 -5.06 -5.03 34.19
N TRP A 190 -4.09 -4.11 34.14
CA TRP A 190 -2.72 -4.35 34.60
C TRP A 190 -2.62 -4.69 36.09
N ARG A 191 -3.47 -4.08 36.91
CA ARG A 191 -3.52 -4.30 38.36
C ARG A 191 -4.35 -5.52 38.75
N GLU A 192 -5.49 -5.70 38.10
CA GLU A 192 -6.52 -6.68 38.51
C GLU A 192 -6.43 -8.00 37.73
N GLU A 193 -5.99 -7.96 36.47
CA GLU A 193 -6.10 -9.07 35.49
C GLU A 193 -4.76 -9.41 34.84
N ARG A 194 -3.66 -9.30 35.61
CA ARG A 194 -2.29 -9.47 35.11
C ARG A 194 -2.07 -10.75 34.31
N GLY A 195 -2.60 -11.88 34.79
CA GLY A 195 -2.46 -13.16 34.13
C GLY A 195 -3.20 -13.27 32.79
N GLU A 196 -4.26 -12.47 32.56
CA GLU A 196 -4.92 -12.39 31.26
C GLU A 196 -4.09 -11.58 30.26
N ILE A 197 -3.49 -10.47 30.71
CA ILE A 197 -2.59 -9.65 29.88
C ILE A 197 -1.39 -10.47 29.39
N GLU A 198 -0.79 -11.28 30.27
CA GLU A 198 0.36 -12.12 29.89
C GLU A 198 -0.03 -13.19 28.88
N ARG A 199 -1.21 -13.82 29.02
CA ARG A 199 -1.74 -14.78 28.04
C ARG A 199 -2.07 -14.12 26.69
N ALA A 200 -2.68 -12.93 26.71
CA ALA A 200 -2.92 -12.16 25.50
C ALA A 200 -1.59 -11.83 24.79
N ALA A 201 -0.56 -11.46 25.56
CA ALA A 201 0.77 -11.18 25.04
C ALA A 201 1.43 -12.40 24.38
N ASP A 202 1.31 -13.57 25.01
CA ASP A 202 1.83 -14.83 24.46
C ASP A 202 1.13 -15.21 23.15
N GLY A 203 -0.20 -15.16 23.14
CA GLY A 203 -1.00 -15.46 21.95
C GLY A 203 -0.67 -14.52 20.78
N LEU A 204 -0.58 -13.22 21.04
CA LEU A 204 -0.27 -12.23 20.01
C LEU A 204 1.17 -12.37 19.50
N THR A 205 2.13 -12.68 20.38
CA THR A 205 3.52 -12.95 20.00
C THR A 205 3.63 -14.12 19.05
N GLU A 206 2.89 -15.21 19.29
CA GLU A 206 2.89 -16.39 18.41
C GLU A 206 2.26 -16.08 17.05
N ILE A 207 1.18 -15.28 17.01
CA ILE A 207 0.58 -14.80 15.76
C ILE A 207 1.61 -13.99 14.95
N VAL A 208 2.32 -13.06 15.59
CA VAL A 208 3.36 -12.24 14.94
C VAL A 208 4.49 -13.10 14.42
N ARG A 209 4.99 -14.06 15.22
CA ARG A 209 6.04 -15.01 14.81
C ARG A 209 5.65 -15.82 13.58
N ARG A 210 4.40 -16.28 13.52
CA ARG A 210 3.88 -17.03 12.36
C ARG A 210 3.66 -16.15 11.13
N LYS A 211 3.21 -14.90 11.31
CA LYS A 211 2.94 -13.95 10.22
C LYS A 211 4.22 -13.40 9.58
N LEU A 212 5.21 -13.06 10.40
CA LEU A 212 6.48 -12.49 9.94
C LEU A 212 7.57 -13.54 9.69
N GLY A 213 7.50 -14.67 10.39
CA GLY A 213 8.37 -15.81 10.17
C GLY A 213 8.00 -16.54 8.87
N SER A 214 9.01 -17.16 8.25
CA SER A 214 8.79 -18.02 7.10
C SER A 214 8.04 -19.28 7.55
N SER A 215 6.72 -19.28 7.40
CA SER A 215 5.90 -20.49 7.51
C SER A 215 6.22 -21.36 6.29
N GLY A 216 7.33 -22.09 6.37
CA GLY A 216 7.74 -23.04 5.34
C GLY A 216 6.69 -24.13 5.20
N SER A 217 5.84 -24.03 4.19
CA SER A 217 5.15 -25.21 3.67
C SER A 217 6.22 -26.24 3.33
N HIS A 218 6.09 -27.47 3.84
CA HIS A 218 7.00 -28.57 3.50
C HIS A 218 7.01 -28.87 1.99
N ARG A 219 5.98 -28.43 1.24
CA ARG A 219 5.92 -28.54 -0.21
C ARG A 219 6.01 -27.15 -0.85
N LYS A 220 7.16 -26.85 -1.44
CA LYS A 220 7.39 -25.65 -2.24
C LYS A 220 6.88 -25.89 -3.68
N PRO A 221 6.03 -25.02 -4.24
CA PRO A 221 5.64 -25.10 -5.65
C PRO A 221 6.85 -25.08 -6.59
N ALA A 222 6.76 -25.80 -7.71
CA ALA A 222 7.78 -25.76 -8.74
C ALA A 222 7.86 -24.37 -9.39
N LEU A 223 9.07 -23.89 -9.65
CA LEU A 223 9.29 -22.58 -10.26
C LEU A 223 8.95 -22.62 -11.75
N THR A 224 7.88 -21.96 -12.16
CA THR A 224 7.42 -21.96 -13.56
C THR A 224 7.02 -20.57 -14.04
N ARG A 225 7.00 -20.38 -15.36
CA ARG A 225 6.55 -19.11 -15.96
C ARG A 225 5.05 -18.86 -15.78
N ALA A 226 4.28 -19.86 -15.35
CA ALA A 226 2.86 -19.73 -15.11
C ALA A 226 2.53 -18.77 -13.95
N PHE A 227 3.46 -18.57 -13.00
CA PHE A 227 3.30 -17.53 -11.95
C PHE A 227 3.18 -16.12 -12.54
N ALA A 228 3.98 -15.80 -13.56
CA ALA A 228 3.93 -14.49 -14.20
C ALA A 228 2.63 -14.30 -15.00
N ALA A 229 2.15 -15.35 -15.68
CA ALA A 229 0.84 -15.32 -16.34
C ALA A 229 -0.30 -15.08 -15.32
N ALA A 230 -0.25 -15.75 -14.16
CA ALA A 230 -1.22 -15.55 -13.09
C ALA A 230 -1.14 -14.14 -12.47
N GLY A 231 0.07 -13.61 -12.26
CA GLY A 231 0.26 -12.23 -11.80
C GLY A 231 -0.32 -11.20 -12.77
N ARG A 232 -0.08 -11.37 -14.07
CA ARG A 232 -0.67 -10.51 -15.12
C ARG A 232 -2.19 -10.58 -15.14
N ALA A 233 -2.77 -11.79 -15.03
CA ALA A 233 -4.22 -11.98 -14.97
C ALA A 233 -4.83 -11.32 -13.73
N ALA A 234 -4.21 -11.50 -12.56
CA ALA A 234 -4.67 -10.90 -11.31
C ALA A 234 -4.58 -9.36 -11.33
N LEU A 235 -3.54 -8.77 -11.93
CA LEU A 235 -3.48 -7.31 -12.11
C LEU A 235 -4.55 -6.79 -13.10
N ALA A 236 -4.83 -7.54 -14.17
CA ALA A 236 -5.91 -7.20 -15.10
C ALA A 236 -7.31 -7.18 -14.42
N GLU A 237 -7.53 -8.07 -13.44
CA GLU A 237 -8.76 -8.07 -12.64
C GLU A 237 -8.84 -6.87 -11.67
N GLN A 238 -7.71 -6.42 -11.15
CA GLN A 238 -7.63 -5.30 -10.20
C GLN A 238 -7.62 -3.92 -10.87
N PHE A 239 -7.30 -3.88 -12.17
CA PHE A 239 -7.12 -2.65 -12.93
C PHE A 239 -8.41 -1.83 -13.05
N ASP A 240 -8.31 -0.53 -12.79
CA ASP A 240 -9.41 0.43 -12.97
C ASP A 240 -9.46 0.88 -14.46
N PRO A 241 -10.44 0.42 -15.24
CA PRO A 241 -10.54 0.72 -16.67
C PRO A 241 -10.99 2.16 -16.96
N GLU A 242 -11.47 2.89 -15.96
CA GLU A 242 -12.04 4.23 -16.11
C GLU A 242 -11.01 5.28 -15.70
N PHE A 243 -10.28 5.06 -14.60
CA PHE A 243 -9.32 6.01 -14.06
C PHE A 243 -7.88 5.48 -13.97
N GLY A 244 -7.59 4.24 -14.36
CA GLY A 244 -6.26 3.65 -14.25
C GLY A 244 -5.86 3.37 -12.79
N GLY A 245 -4.73 2.68 -12.62
CA GLY A 245 -4.29 2.13 -11.34
C GLY A 245 -4.95 0.79 -11.00
N PHE A 246 -4.57 0.24 -9.85
CA PHE A 246 -4.99 -1.09 -9.40
C PHE A 246 -5.70 -1.00 -8.04
N GLY A 247 -6.21 -2.14 -7.54
CA GLY A 247 -6.89 -2.24 -6.25
C GLY A 247 -8.22 -1.49 -6.16
N PHE A 248 -8.81 -1.10 -7.30
CA PHE A 248 -10.05 -0.33 -7.32
C PHE A 248 -11.26 -1.17 -6.87
N ASN A 249 -12.11 -0.57 -6.03
CA ASN A 249 -13.37 -1.14 -5.58
C ASN A 249 -14.53 -0.20 -5.95
N ALA A 250 -15.41 -0.65 -6.83
CA ALA A 250 -16.57 0.13 -7.29
C ALA A 250 -17.59 0.43 -6.18
N GLN A 251 -17.64 -0.38 -5.13
CA GLN A 251 -18.50 -0.16 -3.96
C GLN A 251 -17.93 0.90 -3.01
N ASN A 252 -16.62 1.18 -3.09
CA ASN A 252 -15.97 2.19 -2.28
C ASN A 252 -15.01 3.05 -3.12
N PRO A 253 -15.54 3.95 -3.98
CA PRO A 253 -14.72 4.80 -4.84
C PRO A 253 -13.90 5.85 -4.06
N ARG A 254 -14.20 6.07 -2.77
CA ARG A 254 -13.47 6.98 -1.87
C ARG A 254 -12.33 6.28 -1.12
N ARG A 255 -12.00 5.04 -1.46
CA ARG A 255 -10.79 4.41 -0.95
C ARG A 255 -9.55 5.11 -1.53
N PRO A 256 -8.50 5.38 -0.72
CA PRO A 256 -7.23 5.85 -1.22
C PRO A 256 -6.67 4.98 -2.34
N LYS A 257 -6.07 5.61 -3.37
CA LYS A 257 -5.45 4.94 -4.50
C LYS A 257 -3.98 5.35 -4.61
N PHE A 258 -3.09 4.35 -4.56
CA PHE A 258 -1.64 4.51 -4.62
C PHE A 258 -1.13 4.29 -6.05
N PRO A 259 -0.02 4.93 -6.46
CA PRO A 259 0.60 4.72 -7.77
C PRO A 259 1.09 3.29 -8.05
N GLU A 260 1.50 2.57 -7.00
CA GLU A 260 2.03 1.19 -7.05
C GLU A 260 3.01 0.93 -8.23
N PRO A 261 4.15 1.64 -8.31
CA PRO A 261 5.03 1.61 -9.49
C PRO A 261 5.55 0.20 -9.84
N VAL A 262 5.73 -0.65 -8.83
CA VAL A 262 6.13 -2.06 -8.96
C VAL A 262 5.22 -2.87 -9.90
N ASN A 263 3.91 -2.60 -9.89
CA ASN A 263 2.96 -3.22 -10.80
C ASN A 263 3.24 -2.80 -12.25
N LEU A 264 3.56 -1.51 -12.44
CA LEU A 264 3.87 -0.95 -13.76
C LEU A 264 5.20 -1.49 -14.31
N VAL A 265 6.22 -1.65 -13.46
CA VAL A 265 7.51 -2.27 -13.83
C VAL A 265 7.30 -3.69 -14.34
N PHE A 266 6.54 -4.51 -13.61
CA PHE A 266 6.26 -5.89 -14.02
C PHE A 266 5.49 -5.96 -15.35
N LEU A 267 4.47 -5.12 -15.54
CA LEU A 267 3.70 -5.09 -16.78
C LEU A 267 4.54 -4.63 -17.98
N LEU A 268 5.43 -3.64 -17.80
CA LEU A 268 6.39 -3.23 -18.82
C LEU A 268 7.39 -4.34 -19.16
N ASP A 269 7.83 -5.11 -18.16
CA ASP A 269 8.67 -6.30 -18.40
C ASP A 269 7.92 -7.38 -19.18
N GLN A 270 6.64 -7.64 -18.87
CA GLN A 270 5.82 -8.57 -19.65
C GLN A 270 5.70 -8.14 -21.11
N GLU A 271 5.40 -6.87 -21.37
CA GLU A 271 5.31 -6.32 -22.73
C GLU A 271 6.64 -6.46 -23.48
N ARG A 272 7.77 -6.14 -22.83
CA ARG A 272 9.11 -6.31 -23.41
C ARG A 272 9.38 -7.76 -23.80
N ARG A 273 8.99 -8.72 -22.94
CA ARG A 273 9.15 -10.16 -23.18
C ARG A 273 8.25 -10.64 -24.32
N ASP A 274 7.01 -10.19 -24.37
CA ASP A 274 6.06 -10.54 -25.43
C ASP A 274 6.54 -10.05 -26.80
N ARG A 275 7.04 -8.80 -26.89
CA ARG A 275 7.67 -8.27 -28.12
C ARG A 275 8.88 -9.09 -28.56
N ARG A 276 9.74 -9.49 -27.61
CA ARG A 276 10.92 -10.33 -27.89
C ARG A 276 10.51 -11.68 -28.48
N LYS A 277 9.47 -12.34 -27.95
CA LYS A 277 8.94 -13.60 -28.48
C LYS A 277 8.35 -13.44 -29.88
N GLN A 278 7.74 -12.30 -30.16
CA GLN A 278 7.18 -11.96 -31.48
C GLN A 278 8.25 -11.53 -32.51
N GLY A 279 9.53 -11.47 -32.13
CA GLY A 279 10.60 -10.99 -33.00
C GLY A 279 10.58 -9.47 -33.25
N VAL A 280 9.69 -8.74 -32.58
CA VAL A 280 9.54 -7.28 -32.69
C VAL A 280 10.63 -6.64 -31.82
N THR A 281 11.80 -6.42 -32.39
CA THR A 281 12.94 -5.82 -31.66
C THR A 281 13.19 -4.36 -32.06
N LYS A 282 12.85 -3.98 -33.31
CA LYS A 282 12.91 -2.64 -33.87
C LYS A 282 11.88 -2.53 -35.01
N ASP A 283 11.40 -1.33 -35.32
CA ASP A 283 10.74 -1.11 -36.61
C ASP A 283 11.75 -1.14 -37.77
N SER A 284 11.27 -1.07 -39.02
CA SER A 284 12.10 -1.08 -40.23
C SER A 284 13.07 0.10 -40.35
N ALA A 285 12.99 1.10 -39.46
CA ALA A 285 13.87 2.25 -39.38
C ALA A 285 14.84 2.20 -38.17
N GLY A 286 14.81 1.13 -37.38
CA GLY A 286 15.69 0.96 -36.21
C GLY A 286 15.22 1.67 -34.95
N SER A 287 13.99 2.22 -34.94
CA SER A 287 13.37 2.89 -33.79
C SER A 287 12.52 1.90 -32.96
N PRO A 288 12.27 2.18 -31.66
CA PRO A 288 11.30 1.42 -30.88
C PRO A 288 9.93 1.48 -31.57
N ALA A 289 9.28 0.33 -31.77
CA ALA A 289 7.96 0.27 -32.40
C ALA A 289 6.98 1.17 -31.63
N ALA A 290 6.61 2.30 -32.24
CA ALA A 290 5.83 3.37 -31.66
C ALA A 290 4.42 2.88 -31.28
N ALA A 291 4.27 2.40 -30.05
CA ALA A 291 2.97 2.12 -29.46
C ALA A 291 2.52 3.36 -28.68
N SER A 292 1.98 4.35 -29.39
CA SER A 292 1.19 5.39 -28.74
C SER A 292 -0.01 4.74 -28.02
N LEU A 293 -0.46 5.28 -26.89
CA LEU A 293 -1.70 4.87 -26.23
C LEU A 293 -2.91 4.87 -27.18
N SER A 294 -2.88 5.73 -28.21
CA SER A 294 -3.91 5.79 -29.27
C SER A 294 -3.82 4.65 -30.30
N ALA A 295 -2.69 3.93 -30.34
CA ALA A 295 -2.45 2.78 -31.23
C ALA A 295 -2.61 1.43 -30.50
N VAL A 296 -2.58 1.42 -29.16
CA VAL A 296 -2.89 0.24 -28.35
C VAL A 296 -4.41 0.06 -28.31
N LYS A 297 -4.92 -1.09 -28.81
CA LYS A 297 -6.35 -1.39 -28.70
C LYS A 297 -6.76 -1.38 -27.22
N PRO A 298 -7.80 -0.63 -26.82
CA PRO A 298 -8.28 -0.66 -25.44
C PRO A 298 -8.64 -2.09 -25.03
N GLY A 299 -7.94 -2.62 -24.03
CA GLY A 299 -8.13 -3.98 -23.57
C GLY A 299 -7.66 -4.14 -22.13
N ARG A 300 -8.54 -4.58 -21.24
CA ARG A 300 -8.22 -4.74 -19.81
C ARG A 300 -7.13 -5.78 -19.53
N ALA A 301 -6.83 -6.66 -20.50
CA ALA A 301 -5.78 -7.69 -20.39
C ALA A 301 -4.44 -7.29 -21.06
N ASP A 302 -4.38 -6.11 -21.68
CA ASP A 302 -3.17 -5.62 -22.35
C ASP A 302 -2.27 -4.88 -21.34
N PRO A 303 -1.02 -5.36 -21.11
CA PRO A 303 -0.14 -4.82 -20.08
C PRO A 303 0.31 -3.40 -20.40
N LEU A 304 0.55 -3.10 -21.68
CA LEU A 304 0.97 -1.78 -22.10
C LEU A 304 -0.18 -0.77 -21.96
N PHE A 305 -1.41 -1.14 -22.32
CA PHE A 305 -2.59 -0.31 -22.09
C PHE A 305 -2.76 0.01 -20.61
N MET A 306 -2.69 -1.00 -19.73
CA MET A 306 -2.82 -0.78 -18.27
C MET A 306 -1.78 0.22 -17.76
N VAL A 307 -0.53 0.10 -18.21
CA VAL A 307 0.55 1.00 -17.81
C VAL A 307 0.31 2.42 -18.34
N LEU A 308 0.19 2.58 -19.65
CA LEU A 308 0.11 3.90 -20.28
C LEU A 308 -1.16 4.65 -19.86
N PHE A 309 -2.28 3.96 -19.66
CA PHE A 309 -3.51 4.57 -19.17
C PHE A 309 -3.36 5.02 -17.71
N THR A 310 -2.72 4.22 -16.86
CA THR A 310 -2.45 4.60 -15.46
C THR A 310 -1.54 5.82 -15.40
N LEU A 311 -0.43 5.82 -16.15
CA LEU A 311 0.49 6.96 -16.21
C LEU A 311 -0.19 8.23 -16.73
N ASP A 312 -1.00 8.15 -17.80
CA ASP A 312 -1.74 9.31 -18.33
C ASP A 312 -2.70 9.89 -17.28
N ARG A 313 -3.42 9.02 -16.57
CA ARG A 313 -4.39 9.42 -15.54
C ARG A 313 -3.71 10.06 -14.34
N MET A 314 -2.57 9.54 -13.89
CA MET A 314 -1.80 10.14 -12.80
C MET A 314 -1.17 11.46 -13.22
N ALA A 315 -0.50 11.53 -14.38
CA ALA A 315 0.17 12.74 -14.87
C ALA A 315 -0.79 13.94 -15.05
N ARG A 316 -2.04 13.64 -15.42
CA ARG A 316 -3.11 14.64 -15.55
C ARG A 316 -3.87 14.91 -14.25
N GLY A 317 -3.76 14.06 -13.25
CA GLY A 317 -4.42 14.20 -11.96
C GLY A 317 -3.79 15.28 -11.08
N GLY A 318 -4.44 15.61 -9.97
CA GLY A 318 -3.86 16.43 -8.91
C GLY A 318 -2.86 15.66 -8.03
N ILE A 319 -2.77 14.32 -8.16
CA ILE A 319 -1.66 13.54 -7.59
C ILE A 319 -0.29 13.95 -8.15
N ARG A 320 -0.26 14.48 -9.38
CA ARG A 320 0.93 15.10 -9.98
C ARG A 320 0.85 16.60 -9.77
N ASP A 321 1.86 17.18 -9.13
CA ASP A 321 1.93 18.63 -8.92
C ASP A 321 2.10 19.36 -10.26
N GLN A 322 1.03 19.97 -10.74
CA GLN A 322 0.95 20.60 -12.07
C GLN A 322 1.90 21.80 -12.25
N LEU A 323 2.42 22.37 -11.16
CA LEU A 323 3.35 23.51 -11.19
C LEU A 323 4.80 23.09 -10.96
N GLY A 324 5.07 22.43 -9.83
CA GLY A 324 6.42 22.11 -9.36
C GLY A 324 6.96 20.75 -9.79
N GLY A 325 6.13 19.88 -10.37
CA GLY A 325 6.51 18.51 -10.68
C GLY A 325 6.58 17.60 -9.46
N GLY A 326 6.92 16.34 -9.72
CA GLY A 326 6.83 15.27 -8.73
C GLY A 326 5.40 14.86 -8.40
N TYR A 327 5.29 13.73 -7.72
CA TYR A 327 4.05 13.07 -7.37
C TYR A 327 3.87 13.04 -5.86
N HIS A 328 2.62 13.24 -5.45
CA HIS A 328 2.16 12.99 -4.10
C HIS A 328 1.98 11.47 -3.90
N ARG A 329 2.09 11.02 -2.65
CA ARG A 329 2.13 9.59 -2.30
C ARG A 329 0.90 8.82 -2.76
N TYR A 330 -0.29 9.38 -2.57
CA TYR A 330 -1.54 8.78 -3.04
C TYR A 330 -2.64 9.82 -3.23
N ALA A 331 -3.71 9.40 -3.92
CA ALA A 331 -4.95 10.17 -4.02
C ALA A 331 -5.98 9.66 -3.02
N THR A 332 -6.75 10.55 -2.39
CA THR A 332 -7.78 10.21 -1.38
C THR A 332 -8.98 9.47 -1.97
N SER A 333 -9.01 9.27 -3.28
CA SER A 333 -10.06 8.54 -4.00
C SER A 333 -9.52 7.93 -5.29
N ARG A 334 -10.34 7.13 -5.96
CA ARG A 334 -9.98 6.46 -7.22
C ARG A 334 -9.64 7.41 -8.39
N TYR A 335 -9.95 8.70 -8.27
CA TYR A 335 -9.99 9.65 -9.39
C TYR A 335 -8.66 10.36 -9.68
N TRP A 336 -7.64 10.20 -8.84
CA TRP A 336 -6.36 10.92 -8.92
C TRP A 336 -6.47 12.45 -8.78
N ILE A 337 -7.57 12.96 -8.23
CA ILE A 337 -7.86 14.41 -8.17
C ILE A 337 -7.25 15.06 -6.92
N VAL A 338 -7.65 14.61 -5.73
CA VAL A 338 -7.18 15.20 -4.46
C VAL A 338 -6.11 14.28 -3.89
N PRO A 339 -4.85 14.74 -3.77
CA PRO A 339 -3.79 13.99 -3.10
C PRO A 339 -3.86 14.12 -1.59
N ASP A 340 -3.11 13.27 -0.89
CA ASP A 340 -2.76 13.42 0.53
C ASP A 340 -1.58 14.40 0.75
N PHE A 341 -1.27 15.24 -0.25
CA PHE A 341 -0.20 16.25 -0.37
C PHE A 341 1.25 15.92 0.04
N GLU A 342 1.50 14.83 0.75
CA GLU A 342 2.81 14.26 1.07
C GLU A 342 3.54 13.85 -0.21
N LYS A 343 4.84 14.13 -0.30
CA LYS A 343 5.70 13.64 -1.39
C LYS A 343 6.88 12.86 -0.82
N MET A 344 7.02 11.62 -1.27
CA MET A 344 8.09 10.70 -0.82
C MET A 344 9.16 10.54 -1.89
N LEU A 345 10.43 10.46 -1.46
CA LEU A 345 11.56 10.23 -2.38
C LEU A 345 11.40 8.92 -3.14
N TYR A 346 11.00 7.84 -2.47
CA TYR A 346 10.89 6.52 -3.08
C TYR A 346 9.77 6.42 -4.12
N ASP A 347 8.65 7.12 -3.93
CA ASP A 347 7.56 7.15 -4.91
C ASP A 347 8.02 7.87 -6.18
N ASN A 348 8.67 9.02 -6.00
CA ASN A 348 9.18 9.83 -7.11
C ASN A 348 10.34 9.14 -7.84
N ALA A 349 11.24 8.44 -7.14
CA ALA A 349 12.29 7.63 -7.74
C ALA A 349 11.71 6.55 -8.66
N GLN A 350 10.79 5.75 -8.12
CA GLN A 350 10.19 4.65 -8.87
C GLN A 350 9.33 5.14 -10.04
N LEU A 351 8.53 6.20 -9.85
CA LEU A 351 7.73 6.77 -10.93
C LEU A 351 8.60 7.36 -12.03
N ALA A 352 9.69 8.06 -11.71
CA ALA A 352 10.63 8.55 -12.72
C ALA A 352 11.20 7.40 -13.56
N SER A 353 11.61 6.30 -12.93
CA SER A 353 12.07 5.10 -13.63
C SER A 353 10.99 4.49 -14.53
N VAL A 354 9.75 4.37 -14.05
CA VAL A 354 8.64 3.82 -14.85
C VAL A 354 8.32 4.70 -16.06
N HIS A 355 8.34 6.02 -15.91
CA HIS A 355 8.15 6.94 -17.03
C HIS A 355 9.29 6.81 -18.06
N LEU A 356 10.53 6.66 -17.62
CA LEU A 356 11.66 6.40 -18.51
C LEU A 356 11.55 5.05 -19.24
N MET A 357 11.10 3.99 -18.56
CA MET A 357 10.85 2.69 -19.18
C MET A 357 9.72 2.78 -20.22
N ALA A 358 8.63 3.50 -19.91
CA ALA A 358 7.56 3.75 -20.86
C ALA A 358 8.05 4.56 -22.08
N PHE A 359 8.90 5.57 -21.88
CA PHE A 359 9.53 6.33 -22.96
C PHE A 359 10.40 5.43 -23.84
N GLU A 360 11.29 4.63 -23.25
CA GLU A 360 12.19 3.74 -23.98
C GLU A 360 11.42 2.71 -24.83
N LEU A 361 10.27 2.24 -24.33
CA LEU A 361 9.43 1.25 -25.02
C LEU A 361 8.56 1.84 -26.13
N THR A 362 8.09 3.08 -25.96
CA THR A 362 7.05 3.68 -26.83
C THR A 362 7.57 4.80 -27.73
N GLY A 363 8.66 5.47 -27.36
CA GLY A 363 9.13 6.71 -27.97
C GLY A 363 8.26 7.95 -27.67
N ASP A 364 7.21 7.83 -26.85
CA ASP A 364 6.30 8.94 -26.55
C ASP A 364 6.96 9.96 -25.61
N ALA A 365 7.29 11.14 -26.15
CA ALA A 365 7.98 12.21 -25.45
C ALA A 365 7.26 12.69 -24.17
N ARG A 366 5.96 12.44 -24.01
CA ARG A 366 5.24 12.78 -22.77
C ARG A 366 5.83 12.07 -21.55
N TRP A 367 6.27 10.82 -21.71
CA TRP A 367 6.86 10.07 -20.59
C TRP A 367 8.26 10.56 -20.24
N ARG A 368 9.06 10.96 -21.24
CA ARG A 368 10.30 11.69 -20.98
C ARG A 368 10.02 12.97 -20.19
N ASP A 369 9.08 13.78 -20.65
CA ASP A 369 8.77 15.07 -20.04
C ASP A 369 8.32 14.92 -18.56
N GLU A 370 7.54 13.89 -18.21
CA GLU A 370 7.15 13.63 -16.82
C GLU A 370 8.31 13.13 -15.95
N ALA A 371 9.22 12.32 -16.49
CA ALA A 371 10.45 11.93 -15.79
C ALA A 371 11.34 13.16 -15.52
N GLU A 372 11.57 14.00 -16.53
CA GLU A 372 12.37 15.23 -16.41
C GLU A 372 11.74 16.21 -15.40
N ALA A 373 10.42 16.35 -15.38
CA ALA A 373 9.72 17.16 -14.39
C ALA A 373 9.89 16.63 -12.95
N THR A 374 9.93 15.31 -12.79
CA THR A 374 10.20 14.67 -11.48
C THR A 374 11.64 14.90 -11.03
N PHE A 375 12.63 14.78 -11.93
CA PHE A 375 14.02 15.09 -11.61
C PHE A 375 14.23 16.58 -11.30
N ALA A 376 13.55 17.48 -12.01
CA ALA A 376 13.58 18.92 -11.71
C ALA A 376 13.06 19.21 -10.29
N PHE A 377 11.95 18.58 -9.89
CA PHE A 377 11.43 18.65 -8.52
C PHE A 377 12.47 18.19 -7.49
N VAL A 378 13.07 17.01 -7.70
CA VAL A 378 14.05 16.43 -6.78
C VAL A 378 15.30 17.30 -6.68
N ALA A 379 15.83 17.76 -7.82
CA ALA A 379 16.99 18.64 -7.87
C ALA A 379 16.76 19.96 -7.12
N HIS A 380 15.58 20.55 -7.26
CA HIS A 380 15.26 21.84 -6.64
C HIS A 380 14.91 21.72 -5.15
N THR A 381 14.15 20.70 -4.76
CA THR A 381 13.48 20.66 -3.45
C THR A 381 14.08 19.62 -2.50
N MET A 382 14.52 18.49 -3.05
CA MET A 382 14.86 17.27 -2.29
C MET A 382 16.36 16.97 -2.27
N THR A 383 17.23 17.81 -2.84
CA THR A 383 18.67 17.53 -2.92
C THR A 383 19.42 18.29 -1.82
N ALA A 384 20.21 17.56 -1.03
CA ALA A 384 21.12 18.12 -0.04
C ALA A 384 22.38 18.68 -0.72
N ALA A 385 22.97 19.74 -0.16
CA ALA A 385 24.21 20.32 -0.68
C ALA A 385 25.38 19.32 -0.68
N GLU A 386 25.34 18.30 0.19
CA GLU A 386 26.36 17.25 0.30
C GLU A 386 26.22 16.13 -0.73
N GLY A 387 25.14 16.10 -1.51
CA GLY A 387 24.94 15.17 -2.63
C GLY A 387 23.86 14.11 -2.45
N GLY A 388 23.41 13.83 -1.22
CA GLY A 388 22.28 12.93 -0.98
C GLY A 388 20.92 13.61 -1.19
N PHE A 389 19.85 12.82 -1.19
CA PHE A 389 18.47 13.25 -1.34
C PHE A 389 17.68 13.06 -0.04
N PHE A 390 16.90 14.09 0.31
CA PHE A 390 16.00 14.16 1.45
C PHE A 390 14.82 13.19 1.31
N SER A 391 14.23 12.76 2.43
CA SER A 391 13.29 11.65 2.48
C SER A 391 11.88 12.03 2.03
N SER A 392 11.33 13.15 2.53
CA SER A 392 9.94 13.53 2.24
C SER A 392 9.63 15.04 2.39
N LEU A 393 8.46 15.42 1.87
CA LEU A 393 7.74 16.65 2.20
C LEU A 393 6.42 16.31 2.88
N ASP A 394 6.10 17.02 3.96
CA ASP A 394 4.86 16.88 4.73
C ASP A 394 3.63 17.28 3.89
N ALA A 395 2.46 16.74 4.28
CA ALA A 395 1.15 17.13 3.80
C ALA A 395 0.63 18.40 4.49
N GLU A 396 1.02 18.61 5.76
CA GLU A 396 0.58 19.73 6.59
C GLU A 396 1.45 21.00 6.42
N THR A 397 0.79 22.14 6.56
CA THR A 397 1.42 23.45 6.81
C THR A 397 0.72 24.11 7.99
N GLU A 398 1.27 25.22 8.53
CA GLU A 398 0.58 26.02 9.55
C GLU A 398 -0.82 26.48 9.11
N SER A 399 -1.06 26.59 7.80
CA SER A 399 -2.34 27.00 7.20
C SER A 399 -3.30 25.82 6.93
N GLY A 400 -2.96 24.61 7.37
CA GLY A 400 -3.72 23.38 7.14
C GLY A 400 -3.14 22.49 6.04
N GLU A 401 -3.70 21.29 5.92
CA GLU A 401 -3.31 20.29 4.93
C GLU A 401 -3.53 20.79 3.49
N GLY A 402 -2.50 20.65 2.64
CA GLY A 402 -2.60 21.01 1.22
C GLY A 402 -2.65 22.52 0.90
N ALA A 403 -2.69 23.40 1.91
CA ALA A 403 -2.83 24.86 1.74
C ALA A 403 -1.76 25.46 0.80
N TYR A 404 -0.54 24.92 0.84
CA TYR A 404 0.55 25.30 -0.06
C TYR A 404 0.21 25.07 -1.55
N TYR A 405 -0.54 24.01 -1.87
CA TYR A 405 -0.76 23.52 -3.23
C TYR A 405 -2.07 24.00 -3.87
N VAL A 406 -3.07 24.36 -3.08
CA VAL A 406 -4.41 24.72 -3.57
C VAL A 406 -4.56 26.19 -3.90
N TRP A 407 -5.46 26.52 -4.83
CA TRP A 407 -5.67 27.87 -5.36
C TRP A 407 -7.14 28.28 -5.37
N SER A 408 -7.42 29.58 -5.20
CA SER A 408 -8.70 30.15 -5.63
C SER A 408 -8.57 30.74 -7.05
N ARG A 409 -9.69 30.90 -7.76
CA ARG A 409 -9.67 31.57 -9.08
C ARG A 409 -9.13 32.99 -8.99
N ASP A 410 -9.41 33.70 -7.89
CA ASP A 410 -8.97 35.08 -7.72
C ASP A 410 -7.47 35.16 -7.44
N GLU A 411 -6.90 34.24 -6.64
CA GLU A 411 -5.44 34.13 -6.47
C GLU A 411 -4.73 33.88 -7.82
N VAL A 412 -5.29 33.03 -8.68
CA VAL A 412 -4.71 32.81 -10.03
C VAL A 412 -4.80 34.09 -10.89
N LYS A 413 -5.89 34.86 -10.82
CA LYS A 413 -6.01 36.15 -11.54
C LYS A 413 -5.03 37.19 -11.00
N ASP A 414 -4.84 37.25 -9.70
CA ASP A 414 -3.90 38.18 -9.07
C ASP A 414 -2.47 37.90 -9.53
N VAL A 415 -2.10 36.62 -9.66
CA VAL A 415 -0.78 36.22 -10.13
C VAL A 415 -0.61 36.40 -11.63
N LEU A 416 -1.59 36.01 -12.45
CA LEU A 416 -1.46 35.99 -13.91
C LEU A 416 -1.89 37.29 -14.60
N GLY A 417 -2.72 38.10 -13.93
CA GLY A 417 -3.42 39.25 -14.51
C GLY A 417 -4.73 38.83 -15.19
N ALA A 418 -5.72 39.73 -15.19
CA ALA A 418 -6.94 39.52 -15.96
C ALA A 418 -6.65 39.60 -17.47
N GLY A 419 -7.12 38.62 -18.25
CA GLY A 419 -6.87 38.57 -19.68
C GLY A 419 -7.11 37.20 -20.33
N PRO A 420 -6.77 37.03 -21.61
CA PRO A 420 -6.96 35.76 -22.32
C PRO A 420 -6.10 34.62 -21.74
N ASP A 421 -4.91 34.92 -21.23
CA ASP A 421 -3.98 33.92 -20.69
C ASP A 421 -4.52 33.22 -19.44
N VAL A 422 -5.16 33.97 -18.52
CA VAL A 422 -5.77 33.37 -17.32
C VAL A 422 -6.98 32.50 -17.69
N GLU A 423 -7.72 32.86 -18.73
CA GLU A 423 -8.84 32.05 -19.23
C GLU A 423 -8.38 30.73 -19.85
N VAL A 424 -7.25 30.76 -20.58
CA VAL A 424 -6.57 29.55 -21.06
C VAL A 424 -6.09 28.71 -19.88
N PHE A 425 -5.46 29.33 -18.87
CA PHE A 425 -5.00 28.64 -17.67
C PHE A 425 -6.16 27.97 -16.91
N PHE A 426 -7.28 28.67 -16.74
CA PHE A 426 -8.49 28.13 -16.11
C PHE A 426 -9.06 26.93 -16.84
N GLN A 427 -9.05 26.96 -18.17
CA GLN A 427 -9.48 25.82 -18.96
C GLN A 427 -8.53 24.64 -18.79
N VAL A 428 -7.23 24.88 -18.92
CA VAL A 428 -6.21 23.81 -18.93
C VAL A 428 -6.07 23.12 -17.60
N TYR A 429 -6.06 23.88 -16.50
CA TYR A 429 -5.83 23.35 -15.15
C TYR A 429 -7.11 23.11 -14.35
N GLY A 430 -8.26 23.02 -15.03
CA GLY A 430 -9.51 22.55 -14.44
C GLY A 430 -10.27 23.58 -13.60
N LEU A 431 -9.85 24.84 -13.55
CA LEU A 431 -10.54 25.87 -12.76
C LEU A 431 -11.89 26.28 -13.33
N LYS A 432 -12.22 25.95 -14.59
CA LYS A 432 -13.59 26.15 -15.14
C LYS A 432 -14.64 25.16 -14.59
N ARG A 433 -14.22 24.16 -13.81
CA ARG A 433 -15.11 23.20 -13.13
C ARG A 433 -15.50 23.72 -11.74
N GLU A 434 -16.37 22.98 -11.06
CA GLU A 434 -16.61 23.14 -9.63
C GLU A 434 -15.30 22.94 -8.84
N SER A 435 -15.18 23.61 -7.70
CA SER A 435 -14.05 23.46 -6.77
C SER A 435 -13.96 22.00 -6.32
N ASN A 436 -12.75 21.46 -6.34
CA ASN A 436 -12.47 20.06 -5.99
C ASN A 436 -11.81 19.91 -4.60
N PHE A 437 -11.71 21.02 -3.85
CA PHE A 437 -11.14 21.06 -2.50
C PHE A 437 -11.98 21.93 -1.57
N GLU A 438 -11.77 21.76 -0.26
CA GLU A 438 -12.49 22.48 0.79
C GLU A 438 -12.32 24.01 0.67
N GLY A 439 -13.30 24.75 1.19
CA GLY A 439 -13.31 26.22 1.14
C GLY A 439 -13.43 26.80 -0.27
N GLY A 440 -13.93 26.03 -1.25
CA GLY A 440 -14.09 26.49 -2.63
C GLY A 440 -12.76 26.58 -3.40
N ARG A 441 -11.74 25.84 -2.97
CA ARG A 441 -10.38 25.87 -3.56
C ARG A 441 -10.18 24.78 -4.61
N TYR A 442 -9.09 24.90 -5.36
CA TYR A 442 -8.74 24.05 -6.49
C TYR A 442 -7.37 23.40 -6.30
N VAL A 443 -7.35 22.07 -6.35
CA VAL A 443 -6.17 21.31 -6.76
C VAL A 443 -6.08 21.39 -8.28
N LEU A 444 -4.96 21.90 -8.79
CA LEU A 444 -4.73 22.01 -10.23
C LEU A 444 -4.61 20.61 -10.87
N LEU A 445 -5.28 20.40 -12.00
CA LEU A 445 -5.27 19.14 -12.74
C LEU A 445 -5.55 19.39 -14.22
N GLN A 446 -5.18 18.46 -15.11
CA GLN A 446 -5.50 18.54 -16.54
C GLN A 446 -6.70 17.64 -16.86
N PRO A 447 -7.94 18.17 -16.92
CA PRO A 447 -9.13 17.33 -16.97
C PRO A 447 -9.24 16.57 -18.29
N ARG A 448 -8.57 17.04 -19.34
CA ARG A 448 -8.56 16.48 -20.70
C ARG A 448 -7.11 16.41 -21.24
N PRO A 449 -6.82 15.49 -22.16
CA PRO A 449 -5.51 15.45 -22.83
C PRO A 449 -5.15 16.79 -23.46
N LEU A 450 -3.88 17.19 -23.39
CA LEU A 450 -3.41 18.48 -23.92
C LEU A 450 -3.79 18.69 -25.39
N ALA A 451 -3.80 17.62 -26.20
CA ALA A 451 -4.23 17.66 -27.59
C ALA A 451 -5.69 18.11 -27.75
N GLU A 452 -6.62 17.50 -27.00
CA GLU A 452 -8.03 17.90 -27.01
C GLU A 452 -8.21 19.36 -26.53
N GLN A 453 -7.40 19.79 -25.57
CA GLN A 453 -7.43 21.16 -25.07
C GLN A 453 -6.91 22.16 -26.10
N ALA A 454 -5.87 21.79 -26.84
CA ALA A 454 -5.32 22.58 -27.94
C ALA A 454 -6.34 22.72 -29.08
N ASP A 455 -7.00 21.63 -29.47
CA ASP A 455 -8.07 21.64 -30.48
C ASP A 455 -9.20 22.59 -30.09
N LYS A 456 -9.66 22.51 -28.83
CA LYS A 456 -10.72 23.39 -28.31
C LYS A 456 -10.30 24.86 -28.29
N LEU A 457 -9.01 25.15 -28.10
CA LEU A 457 -8.42 26.49 -28.15
C LEU A 457 -7.98 26.89 -29.56
N GLN A 458 -8.27 26.07 -30.58
CA GLN A 458 -7.89 26.30 -31.98
C GLN A 458 -6.38 26.55 -32.14
N THR A 459 -5.57 25.77 -31.42
CA THR A 459 -4.11 25.82 -31.45
C THR A 459 -3.51 24.42 -31.53
N THR A 460 -2.19 24.32 -31.60
CA THR A 460 -1.46 23.03 -31.59
C THR A 460 -0.97 22.72 -30.17
N PRO A 461 -0.80 21.44 -29.78
CA PRO A 461 -0.28 21.05 -28.47
C PRO A 461 1.04 21.75 -28.09
N GLU A 462 1.95 21.94 -29.05
CA GLU A 462 3.27 22.55 -28.87
C GLU A 462 3.15 24.05 -28.56
N LYS A 463 2.30 24.76 -29.31
CA LYS A 463 1.99 26.19 -29.06
C LYS A 463 1.29 26.36 -27.71
N LEU A 464 0.34 25.48 -27.36
CA LEU A 464 -0.32 25.52 -26.05
C LEU A 464 0.70 25.28 -24.93
N LYS A 465 1.58 24.28 -25.04
CA LYS A 465 2.66 24.02 -24.08
C LYS A 465 3.57 25.24 -23.93
N SER A 466 3.93 25.89 -25.04
CA SER A 466 4.77 27.09 -25.04
C SER A 466 4.10 28.28 -24.36
N LEU A 467 2.79 28.48 -24.58
CA LEU A 467 1.99 29.50 -23.91
C LEU A 467 1.88 29.24 -22.39
N LEU A 468 1.65 27.99 -21.98
CA LEU A 468 1.45 27.63 -20.58
C LEU A 468 2.75 27.67 -19.74
N SER A 469 3.91 27.48 -20.37
CA SER A 469 5.19 27.41 -19.65
C SER A 469 5.49 28.66 -18.81
N PRO A 470 5.47 29.89 -19.35
CA PRO A 470 5.69 31.10 -18.53
C PRO A 470 4.59 31.33 -17.50
N LEU A 471 3.34 30.93 -17.77
CA LEU A 471 2.24 31.03 -16.80
C LEU A 471 2.47 30.10 -15.60
N ARG A 472 2.86 28.84 -15.84
CA ARG A 472 3.23 27.90 -14.78
C ARG A 472 4.40 28.42 -13.94
N ALA A 473 5.41 29.00 -14.57
CA ALA A 473 6.57 29.55 -13.86
C ALA A 473 6.17 30.70 -12.91
N ARG A 474 5.30 31.61 -13.36
CA ARG A 474 4.75 32.69 -12.51
C ARG A 474 3.92 32.13 -11.34
N MET A 475 3.07 31.13 -11.61
CA MET A 475 2.28 30.46 -10.58
C MET A 475 3.15 29.72 -9.56
N LEU A 476 4.22 29.06 -10.01
CA LEU A 476 5.17 28.38 -9.14
C LEU A 476 5.92 29.39 -8.26
N ALA A 477 6.44 30.47 -8.84
CA ALA A 477 7.12 31.53 -8.08
C ALA A 477 6.18 32.19 -7.05
N ALA A 478 4.90 32.38 -7.38
CA ALA A 478 3.91 32.86 -6.43
C ALA A 478 3.65 31.84 -5.30
N ARG A 479 3.68 30.54 -5.60
CA ARG A 479 3.54 29.46 -4.60
C ARG A 479 4.71 29.43 -3.63
N GLU A 480 5.94 29.59 -4.12
CA GLU A 480 7.17 29.52 -3.34
C GLU A 480 7.25 30.62 -2.25
N ASN A 481 6.45 31.68 -2.37
CA ASN A 481 6.30 32.72 -1.34
C ASN A 481 5.29 32.37 -0.24
N ARG A 482 4.59 31.24 -0.33
CA ARG A 482 3.65 30.75 0.70
C ARG A 482 4.40 29.95 1.77
N PRO A 483 3.87 29.84 3.00
CA PRO A 483 4.37 28.88 3.98
C PRO A 483 4.37 27.46 3.36
N GLY A 484 5.56 26.89 3.19
CA GLY A 484 5.76 25.59 2.58
C GLY A 484 5.59 24.43 3.57
N PRO A 485 5.36 23.20 3.07
CA PRO A 485 5.39 22.02 3.91
C PRO A 485 6.76 21.82 4.54
N LEU A 486 6.78 21.22 5.74
CA LEU A 486 8.03 20.82 6.37
C LEU A 486 8.72 19.77 5.48
N ARG A 487 10.04 19.90 5.37
CA ARG A 487 10.89 18.93 4.68
C ARG A 487 11.54 18.04 5.72
N ASP A 488 11.30 16.73 5.62
CA ASP A 488 12.13 15.76 6.33
C ASP A 488 13.47 15.64 5.58
N ASP A 489 14.47 16.33 6.13
CA ASP A 489 15.82 16.42 5.56
C ASP A 489 16.72 15.24 5.96
N LYS A 490 16.14 14.16 6.48
CA LYS A 490 16.84 12.89 6.69
C LYS A 490 17.16 12.25 5.35
N ILE A 491 18.40 11.79 5.18
CA ILE A 491 18.82 10.98 4.04
C ILE A 491 18.74 9.51 4.45
N ILE A 492 17.99 8.70 3.71
CA ILE A 492 17.82 7.26 3.95
C ILE A 492 18.50 6.47 2.84
N THR A 493 19.40 5.55 3.19
CA THR A 493 20.19 4.74 2.25
C THR A 493 19.32 4.03 1.21
N ALA A 494 18.29 3.30 1.64
CA ALA A 494 17.37 2.58 0.76
C ALA A 494 16.74 3.49 -0.30
N TRP A 495 16.16 4.61 0.10
CA TRP A 495 15.39 5.47 -0.80
C TRP A 495 16.30 6.22 -1.78
N ASN A 496 17.50 6.58 -1.32
CA ASN A 496 18.52 7.15 -2.18
C ASN A 496 19.05 6.13 -3.19
N GLY A 497 19.17 4.85 -2.83
CA GLY A 497 19.49 3.76 -3.77
C GLY A 497 18.51 3.70 -4.96
N LEU A 498 17.20 3.81 -4.69
CA LEU A 498 16.17 3.88 -5.73
C LEU A 498 16.31 5.15 -6.59
N MET A 499 16.62 6.30 -5.98
CA MET A 499 16.81 7.54 -6.73
C MET A 499 18.09 7.54 -7.59
N ILE A 500 19.18 6.94 -7.09
CA ILE A 500 20.40 6.69 -7.89
C ILE A 500 20.06 5.85 -9.12
N ALA A 501 19.26 4.79 -8.96
CA ALA A 501 18.79 3.98 -10.09
C ALA A 501 18.04 4.82 -11.13
N ALA A 502 17.11 5.67 -10.68
CA ALA A 502 16.33 6.54 -11.56
C ALA A 502 17.20 7.54 -12.34
N TYR A 503 18.13 8.23 -11.68
CA TYR A 503 19.06 9.15 -12.34
C TYR A 503 20.05 8.45 -13.28
N ALA A 504 20.53 7.26 -12.91
CA ALA A 504 21.39 6.45 -13.77
C ALA A 504 20.65 6.04 -15.06
N ASP A 505 19.38 5.65 -14.95
CA ASP A 505 18.53 5.36 -16.10
C ASP A 505 18.26 6.59 -16.96
N ALA A 506 18.02 7.74 -16.33
CA ALA A 506 17.84 9.00 -17.03
C ALA A 506 19.08 9.35 -17.86
N TYR A 507 20.28 9.20 -17.29
CA TYR A 507 21.52 9.39 -18.05
C TYR A 507 21.64 8.37 -19.19
N ARG A 508 21.39 7.08 -18.92
CA ARG A 508 21.47 6.02 -19.93
C ARG A 508 20.58 6.30 -21.13
N ILE A 509 19.34 6.75 -20.90
CA ILE A 509 18.30 6.94 -21.93
C ILE A 509 18.39 8.34 -22.57
N LEU A 510 18.52 9.40 -21.77
CA LEU A 510 18.40 10.79 -22.22
C LEU A 510 19.74 11.45 -22.53
N LYS A 511 20.86 10.81 -22.17
CA LYS A 511 22.23 11.29 -22.44
C LYS A 511 22.53 12.68 -21.88
N ASN A 512 21.91 13.04 -20.75
CA ASN A 512 22.18 14.29 -20.03
C ASN A 512 23.12 14.05 -18.84
N ASP A 513 24.33 14.61 -18.92
CA ASP A 513 25.37 14.47 -17.90
C ASP A 513 25.00 15.01 -16.51
N ALA A 514 24.01 15.92 -16.42
CA ALA A 514 23.53 16.38 -15.11
C ALA A 514 22.94 15.22 -14.29
N TYR A 515 22.26 14.28 -14.94
CA TYR A 515 21.69 13.10 -14.27
C TYR A 515 22.78 12.13 -13.82
N ARG A 516 23.83 11.94 -14.65
CA ARG A 516 25.00 11.15 -14.27
C ARG A 516 25.64 11.71 -12.99
N ARG A 517 25.95 13.01 -12.98
CA ARG A 517 26.58 13.67 -11.83
C ARG A 517 25.72 13.58 -10.57
N ALA A 518 24.40 13.73 -10.68
CA ALA A 518 23.50 13.59 -9.53
C ALA A 518 23.54 12.17 -8.93
N ALA A 519 23.53 11.14 -9.78
CA ALA A 519 23.64 9.75 -9.32
C ALA A 519 25.01 9.45 -8.69
N GLU A 520 26.10 9.88 -9.32
CA GLU A 520 27.47 9.69 -8.82
C GLU A 520 27.68 10.40 -7.49
N ASN A 521 27.31 11.67 -7.37
CA ASN A 521 27.44 12.44 -6.13
C ASN A 521 26.70 11.78 -4.97
N CYS A 522 25.47 11.31 -5.21
CA CYS A 522 24.70 10.62 -4.17
C CYS A 522 25.32 9.27 -3.80
N ALA A 523 25.75 8.47 -4.79
CA ALA A 523 26.42 7.20 -4.52
C ALA A 523 27.72 7.38 -3.72
N GLU A 524 28.56 8.36 -4.08
CA GLU A 524 29.79 8.70 -3.35
C GLU A 524 29.49 9.20 -1.94
N PHE A 525 28.48 10.04 -1.79
CA PHE A 525 28.02 10.51 -0.48
C PHE A 525 27.61 9.33 0.43
N LEU A 526 26.75 8.42 -0.05
CA LEU A 526 26.31 7.27 0.74
C LEU A 526 27.47 6.34 1.12
N LEU A 527 28.34 6.01 0.16
CA LEU A 527 29.49 5.13 0.39
C LEU A 527 30.53 5.74 1.33
N THR A 528 30.59 7.07 1.44
CA THR A 528 31.53 7.79 2.30
C THR A 528 30.96 8.09 3.69
N ARG A 529 29.68 8.47 3.76
CA ARG A 529 29.05 8.99 4.98
C ARG A 529 28.18 7.98 5.70
N LEU A 530 27.56 7.04 4.99
CA LEU A 530 26.68 6.00 5.54
C LEU A 530 27.30 4.61 5.45
N ARG A 531 28.63 4.52 5.48
CA ARG A 531 29.36 3.26 5.57
C ARG A 531 30.41 3.33 6.66
N GLU A 532 30.34 2.40 7.60
CA GLU A 532 31.32 2.27 8.68
C GLU A 532 32.66 1.73 8.14
N PRO A 533 33.79 1.93 8.86
CA PRO A 533 35.09 1.37 8.48
C PRO A 533 35.09 -0.15 8.26
N GLY A 534 34.23 -0.90 8.97
CA GLY A 534 34.02 -2.34 8.79
C GLY A 534 33.22 -2.73 7.54
N GLY A 535 32.80 -1.75 6.75
CA GLY A 535 32.08 -1.92 5.50
C GLY A 535 30.56 -2.03 5.64
N ARG A 536 30.02 -1.99 6.86
CA ARG A 536 28.57 -2.02 7.13
C ARG A 536 27.92 -0.69 6.75
N LEU A 537 26.75 -0.78 6.13
CA LEU A 537 25.93 0.40 5.86
C LEU A 537 25.21 0.86 7.13
N LEU A 538 25.01 2.17 7.20
CA LEU A 538 24.11 2.84 8.12
C LEU A 538 22.86 3.27 7.37
N ARG A 539 21.75 3.42 8.09
CA ARG A 539 20.46 3.72 7.47
C ARG A 539 20.25 5.20 7.21
N THR A 540 20.49 6.03 8.22
CA THR A 540 20.07 7.42 8.20
C THR A 540 21.25 8.36 8.35
N TYR A 541 21.16 9.51 7.69
CA TYR A 541 22.08 10.63 7.87
C TYR A 541 21.29 11.92 8.01
N ARG A 542 21.62 12.70 9.04
CA ARG A 542 21.07 14.03 9.22
C ARG A 542 21.96 14.87 10.13
N ALA A 543 22.06 16.16 9.85
CA ALA A 543 22.81 17.12 10.65
C ALA A 543 24.26 16.66 10.96
N GLY A 544 24.95 16.12 9.94
CA GLY A 544 26.33 15.65 10.06
C GLY A 544 26.52 14.28 10.72
N GLN A 545 25.43 13.59 11.09
CA GLN A 545 25.48 12.34 11.84
C GLN A 545 24.84 11.20 11.05
N ALA A 546 25.61 10.15 10.79
CA ALA A 546 25.09 8.87 10.32
C ALA A 546 24.71 8.01 11.52
N ARG A 547 23.53 7.41 11.50
CA ARG A 547 23.01 6.59 12.62
C ARG A 547 22.28 5.35 12.09
N LEU A 548 22.12 4.41 13.02
CA LEU A 548 21.36 3.17 12.92
C LEU A 548 21.94 2.15 11.92
N PRO A 549 22.08 0.88 12.32
CA PRO A 549 22.42 -0.19 11.38
C PRO A 549 21.44 -0.23 10.20
N ALA A 550 21.97 -0.42 9.00
CA ALA A 550 21.17 -0.62 7.80
C ALA A 550 20.37 -1.93 7.83
N TYR A 551 19.20 -1.92 7.19
CA TYR A 551 18.35 -3.08 6.97
C TYR A 551 18.58 -3.68 5.59
N LEU A 552 17.96 -4.83 5.30
CA LEU A 552 18.06 -5.49 4.00
C LEU A 552 17.74 -4.55 2.82
N GLU A 553 16.73 -3.70 2.96
CA GLU A 553 16.33 -2.75 1.92
C GLU A 553 17.42 -1.71 1.59
N ASP A 554 18.20 -1.30 2.59
CA ASP A 554 19.29 -0.34 2.40
C ASP A 554 20.41 -0.96 1.55
N TYR A 555 20.72 -2.23 1.77
CA TYR A 555 21.67 -2.97 0.94
C TYR A 555 21.12 -3.23 -0.45
N ALA A 556 19.93 -3.84 -0.55
CA ALA A 556 19.34 -4.21 -1.84
C ALA A 556 19.17 -2.98 -2.73
N PHE A 557 18.61 -1.88 -2.23
CA PHE A 557 18.31 -0.74 -3.11
C PHE A 557 19.56 0.06 -3.47
N LEU A 558 20.56 0.14 -2.58
CA LEU A 558 21.83 0.77 -2.94
C LEU A 558 22.60 -0.07 -3.96
N VAL A 559 22.66 -1.39 -3.78
CA VAL A 559 23.26 -2.31 -4.77
C VAL A 559 22.55 -2.14 -6.12
N HIS A 560 21.21 -2.12 -6.13
CA HIS A 560 20.43 -1.86 -7.32
C HIS A 560 20.84 -0.56 -8.01
N GLY A 561 20.89 0.55 -7.27
CA GLY A 561 21.34 1.85 -7.78
C GLY A 561 22.76 1.82 -8.38
N LEU A 562 23.70 1.19 -7.70
CA LEU A 562 25.09 1.05 -8.16
C LEU A 562 25.19 0.20 -9.43
N LEU A 563 24.39 -0.86 -9.56
CA LEU A 563 24.33 -1.69 -10.78
C LEU A 563 23.74 -0.92 -11.96
N ARG A 564 22.71 -0.09 -11.73
CA ARG A 564 22.18 0.81 -12.77
C ARG A 564 23.21 1.85 -13.17
N LEU A 565 23.95 2.41 -12.20
CA LEU A 565 25.01 3.38 -12.47
C LEU A 565 26.17 2.75 -13.26
N HIS A 566 26.58 1.53 -12.92
CA HIS A 566 27.52 0.73 -13.71
C HIS A 566 27.02 0.53 -15.14
N THR A 567 25.76 0.11 -15.30
CA THR A 567 25.15 -0.11 -16.63
C THR A 567 25.10 1.17 -17.46
N ALA A 568 24.86 2.32 -16.82
CA ALA A 568 24.74 3.61 -17.49
C ALA A 568 26.10 4.22 -17.89
N THR A 569 27.12 4.04 -17.06
CA THR A 569 28.45 4.68 -17.21
C THR A 569 29.51 3.76 -17.82
N GLY A 570 29.40 2.45 -17.62
CA GLY A 570 30.43 1.46 -17.93
C GLY A 570 31.58 1.41 -16.91
N GLU A 571 31.54 2.22 -15.85
CA GLU A 571 32.63 2.28 -14.86
C GLU A 571 32.58 1.06 -13.92
N THR A 572 33.69 0.33 -13.83
CA THR A 572 33.78 -0.90 -13.02
C THR A 572 33.75 -0.64 -11.52
N ARG A 573 34.16 0.55 -11.06
CA ARG A 573 34.14 0.91 -9.63
C ARG A 573 32.75 0.73 -9.02
N TRP A 574 31.68 1.00 -9.77
CA TRP A 574 30.31 0.84 -9.30
C TRP A 574 29.91 -0.62 -9.17
N LEU A 575 30.33 -1.47 -10.12
CA LEU A 575 30.15 -2.92 -10.04
C LEU A 575 30.92 -3.52 -8.85
N ASP A 576 32.14 -3.06 -8.60
CA ASP A 576 32.96 -3.53 -7.47
C ASP A 576 32.33 -3.19 -6.12
N GLN A 577 31.79 -1.96 -5.98
CA GLN A 577 31.05 -1.57 -4.77
C GLN A 577 29.75 -2.36 -4.61
N ALA A 578 28.99 -2.54 -5.70
CA ALA A 578 27.77 -3.35 -5.70
C ALA A 578 28.06 -4.78 -5.25
N ARG A 579 29.09 -5.43 -5.82
CA ARG A 579 29.50 -6.79 -5.46
C ARG A 579 29.87 -6.89 -3.98
N GLY A 580 30.71 -5.99 -3.49
CA GLY A 580 31.13 -6.01 -2.08
C GLY A 580 29.96 -5.83 -1.10
N LEU A 581 28.98 -4.98 -1.44
CA LEU A 581 27.76 -4.82 -0.65
C LEU A 581 26.84 -6.04 -0.75
N THR A 582 26.74 -6.69 -1.91
CA THR A 582 25.98 -7.93 -2.08
C THR A 582 26.59 -9.08 -1.28
N ASP A 583 27.91 -9.24 -1.28
CA ASP A 583 28.58 -10.27 -0.49
C ASP A 583 28.32 -10.08 1.01
N ARG A 584 28.36 -8.82 1.47
CA ARG A 584 27.99 -8.46 2.84
C ARG A 584 26.52 -8.75 3.13
N MET A 585 25.61 -8.41 2.21
CA MET A 585 24.19 -8.69 2.32
C MET A 585 23.92 -10.19 2.47
N ILE A 586 24.62 -11.02 1.68
CA ILE A 586 24.57 -12.49 1.79
C ILE A 586 25.05 -12.94 3.17
N ALA A 587 26.19 -12.43 3.65
CA ALA A 587 26.76 -12.82 4.94
C ALA A 587 25.87 -12.45 6.14
N ASP A 588 25.31 -11.24 6.13
CA ASP A 588 24.64 -10.69 7.31
C ASP A 588 23.14 -11.03 7.36
N PHE A 589 22.47 -11.19 6.20
CA PHE A 589 21.01 -11.27 6.14
C PHE A 589 20.44 -12.62 5.66
N SER A 590 21.25 -13.50 5.05
CA SER A 590 20.73 -14.78 4.52
C SER A 590 20.12 -15.67 5.61
N ASP A 591 18.99 -16.30 5.28
CA ASP A 591 18.51 -17.47 5.99
C ASP A 591 19.08 -18.74 5.33
N THR A 592 20.11 -19.30 5.96
CA THR A 592 20.79 -20.50 5.46
C THR A 592 19.93 -21.76 5.56
N GLN A 593 18.86 -21.76 6.36
CA GLN A 593 17.97 -22.90 6.55
C GLN A 593 16.79 -22.87 5.57
N ALA A 594 16.02 -21.78 5.53
CA ALA A 594 14.80 -21.70 4.73
C ALA A 594 14.99 -21.03 3.35
N GLY A 595 16.11 -20.35 3.13
CA GLY A 595 16.37 -19.50 1.96
C GLY A 595 15.77 -18.09 2.12
N GLY A 596 16.13 -17.17 1.22
CA GLY A 596 15.75 -15.76 1.33
C GLY A 596 16.60 -14.99 2.34
N PHE A 597 16.28 -13.71 2.49
CA PHE A 597 16.98 -12.78 3.36
C PHE A 597 16.03 -12.25 4.44
N PHE A 598 16.50 -12.25 5.69
CA PHE A 598 15.83 -11.56 6.78
C PHE A 598 15.96 -10.04 6.63
N PHE A 599 14.98 -9.31 7.14
CA PHE A 599 14.98 -7.85 7.07
C PHE A 599 16.08 -7.19 7.91
N THR A 600 16.40 -7.75 9.07
CA THR A 600 17.49 -7.31 9.96
C THR A 600 18.71 -8.22 9.84
N ALA A 601 19.90 -7.68 10.12
CA ALA A 601 21.15 -8.47 10.17
C ALA A 601 21.13 -9.52 11.30
N SER A 602 21.99 -10.55 11.20
CA SER A 602 22.06 -11.66 12.16
C SER A 602 22.46 -11.26 13.58
N ASP A 603 23.19 -10.15 13.72
CA ASP A 603 23.61 -9.55 14.99
C ASP A 603 22.87 -8.25 15.33
N HIS A 604 21.78 -7.96 14.60
CA HIS A 604 20.89 -6.86 14.95
C HIS A 604 20.19 -7.13 16.29
N GLU A 605 19.67 -6.08 16.94
CA GLU A 605 18.89 -6.28 18.16
C GLU A 605 17.73 -7.27 17.93
N SER A 606 17.53 -8.15 18.91
CA SER A 606 16.50 -9.18 18.83
C SER A 606 15.16 -8.61 19.28
N LEU A 607 14.23 -8.48 18.33
CA LEU A 607 12.81 -8.22 18.60
C LEU A 607 12.07 -9.57 18.86
N LEU A 608 10.81 -9.70 18.46
CA LEU A 608 10.05 -10.96 18.61
C LEU A 608 10.45 -12.04 17.61
N THR A 609 10.79 -11.62 16.38
CA THR A 609 11.23 -12.47 15.27
C THR A 609 11.90 -11.60 14.20
N ARG A 610 12.74 -12.21 13.35
CA ARG A 610 13.26 -11.56 12.13
C ARG A 610 12.27 -11.82 10.99
N SER A 611 11.78 -10.75 10.36
CA SER A 611 10.80 -10.83 9.28
C SER A 611 11.46 -11.15 7.93
N LYS A 612 10.67 -11.76 7.03
CA LYS A 612 10.93 -11.78 5.59
C LYS A 612 9.66 -11.35 4.87
N ASP A 613 9.46 -10.04 4.74
CA ASP A 613 8.29 -9.54 4.01
C ASP A 613 8.43 -9.87 2.52
N PRO A 614 7.52 -10.70 1.96
CA PRO A 614 7.57 -11.05 0.56
C PRO A 614 6.88 -10.02 -0.35
N TYR A 615 6.08 -9.11 0.23
CA TYR A 615 5.15 -8.30 -0.53
C TYR A 615 5.77 -7.02 -1.06
N ASP A 616 5.43 -6.66 -2.29
CA ASP A 616 5.68 -5.33 -2.82
C ASP A 616 4.53 -4.40 -2.40
N GLY A 617 4.85 -3.17 -2.01
CA GLY A 617 3.88 -2.14 -1.60
C GLY A 617 4.24 -0.77 -2.14
N ALA A 618 4.21 0.26 -1.28
CA ALA A 618 4.74 1.58 -1.62
C ALA A 618 6.25 1.54 -1.91
N LEU A 619 6.96 0.67 -1.18
CA LEU A 619 8.33 0.27 -1.46
C LEU A 619 8.33 -1.12 -2.11
N PRO A 620 9.32 -1.39 -2.98
CA PRO A 620 9.53 -2.75 -3.48
C PRO A 620 9.96 -3.69 -2.36
N GLY A 621 9.62 -4.97 -2.47
CA GLY A 621 10.05 -5.99 -1.52
C GLY A 621 11.57 -6.16 -1.58
N ALA A 622 12.25 -6.01 -0.45
CA ALA A 622 13.72 -6.05 -0.40
C ALA A 622 14.29 -7.40 -0.87
N ASN A 623 13.59 -8.51 -0.61
CA ASN A 623 13.95 -9.83 -1.14
C ASN A 623 13.83 -9.89 -2.68
N SER A 624 12.80 -9.26 -3.25
CA SER A 624 12.58 -9.20 -4.70
C SER A 624 13.72 -8.44 -5.39
N VAL A 625 14.13 -7.29 -4.83
CA VAL A 625 15.25 -6.50 -5.36
C VAL A 625 16.58 -7.23 -5.18
N ALA A 626 16.82 -7.86 -4.03
CA ALA A 626 18.01 -8.68 -3.80
C ALA A 626 18.14 -9.82 -4.84
N VAL A 627 17.03 -10.48 -5.20
CA VAL A 627 17.03 -11.49 -6.28
C VAL A 627 17.45 -10.88 -7.62
N LEU A 628 16.91 -9.72 -7.98
CA LEU A 628 17.28 -9.03 -9.22
C LEU A 628 18.77 -8.64 -9.23
N ASP A 629 19.29 -8.16 -8.10
CA ASP A 629 20.69 -7.75 -7.98
C ASP A 629 21.65 -8.93 -8.07
N LEU A 630 21.34 -10.06 -7.42
CA LEU A 630 22.12 -11.30 -7.53
C LEU A 630 22.20 -11.79 -8.98
N LEU A 631 21.08 -11.74 -9.71
CA LEU A 631 21.01 -12.12 -11.12
C LEU A 631 21.81 -11.14 -12.00
N ALA A 632 21.71 -9.84 -11.71
CA ALA A 632 22.45 -8.81 -12.43
C ALA A 632 23.96 -8.92 -12.22
N ILE A 633 24.42 -9.18 -10.99
CA ILE A 633 25.84 -9.40 -10.68
C ILE A 633 26.34 -10.67 -11.34
N SER A 634 25.59 -11.77 -11.25
CA SER A 634 25.97 -13.02 -11.92
C SER A 634 26.14 -12.82 -13.43
N ARG A 635 25.24 -12.06 -14.06
CA ARG A 635 25.31 -11.71 -15.49
C ARG A 635 26.51 -10.82 -15.82
N ALA A 636 26.79 -9.82 -14.99
CA ALA A 636 27.87 -8.86 -15.23
C ALA A 636 29.27 -9.46 -15.02
N THR A 637 29.40 -10.38 -14.05
CA THR A 637 30.70 -10.96 -13.64
C THR A 637 30.95 -12.35 -14.20
N GLY A 638 29.91 -13.08 -14.60
CA GLY A 638 29.96 -14.51 -14.92
C GLY A 638 30.02 -15.42 -13.70
N GLU A 639 30.02 -14.87 -12.48
CA GLU A 639 30.09 -15.63 -11.23
C GLU A 639 28.74 -16.31 -10.95
N LYS A 640 28.67 -17.62 -11.17
CA LYS A 640 27.44 -18.41 -10.98
C LYS A 640 27.08 -18.65 -9.51
N SER A 641 27.98 -18.35 -8.57
CA SER A 641 27.76 -18.48 -7.12
C SER A 641 26.54 -17.68 -6.63
N TYR A 642 26.21 -16.56 -7.29
CA TYR A 642 25.05 -15.73 -6.97
C TYR A 642 23.70 -16.32 -7.44
N LEU A 643 23.70 -17.30 -8.35
CA LEU A 643 22.46 -17.94 -8.82
C LEU A 643 21.80 -18.78 -7.72
N GLU A 644 22.59 -19.39 -6.86
CA GLU A 644 22.10 -20.26 -5.78
C GLU A 644 21.33 -19.50 -4.68
N PRO A 645 21.85 -18.39 -4.10
CA PRO A 645 21.04 -17.57 -3.19
C PRO A 645 19.83 -16.95 -3.87
N ALA A 646 19.90 -16.61 -5.17
CA ALA A 646 18.73 -16.13 -5.91
C ALA A 646 17.63 -17.22 -5.99
N ARG A 647 18.00 -18.44 -6.40
CA ARG A 647 17.11 -19.62 -6.44
C ARG A 647 16.47 -19.88 -5.08
N LYS A 648 17.28 -19.99 -4.02
CA LYS A 648 16.79 -20.24 -2.65
C LYS A 648 15.84 -19.17 -2.16
N SER A 649 16.07 -17.91 -2.53
CA SER A 649 15.18 -16.80 -2.19
C SER A 649 13.82 -16.93 -2.88
N ILE A 650 13.81 -17.16 -4.19
CA ILE A 650 12.57 -17.38 -4.96
C ILE A 650 11.80 -18.60 -4.40
N GLU A 651 12.49 -19.70 -4.11
CA GLU A 651 11.90 -20.91 -3.52
C GLU A 651 11.35 -20.69 -2.12
N SER A 652 12.00 -19.88 -1.29
CA SER A 652 11.50 -19.57 0.05
C SER A 652 10.19 -18.79 0.03
N LEU A 653 9.95 -18.05 -1.04
CA LEU A 653 8.77 -17.20 -1.21
C LEU A 653 7.75 -17.77 -2.19
N SER A 654 8.01 -18.94 -2.80
CA SER A 654 7.17 -19.48 -3.88
C SER A 654 5.76 -19.87 -3.42
N THR A 655 5.58 -20.24 -2.15
CA THR A 655 4.24 -20.47 -1.58
C THR A 655 3.44 -19.17 -1.50
N ALA A 656 4.02 -18.07 -1.00
CA ALA A 656 3.36 -16.77 -0.96
C ALA A 656 3.07 -16.26 -2.38
N LEU A 657 4.03 -16.42 -3.30
CA LEU A 657 3.90 -16.08 -4.71
C LEU A 657 2.76 -16.84 -5.40
N ALA A 658 2.59 -18.13 -5.08
CA ALA A 658 1.51 -18.95 -5.62
C ALA A 658 0.12 -18.53 -5.09
N GLN A 659 0.06 -18.05 -3.84
CA GLN A 659 -1.18 -17.62 -3.21
C GLN A 659 -1.62 -16.23 -3.69
N ASN A 660 -0.68 -15.30 -3.89
CA ASN A 660 -0.98 -13.93 -4.27
C ASN A 660 0.09 -13.33 -5.21
N PRO A 661 0.14 -13.75 -6.49
CA PRO A 661 1.18 -13.33 -7.41
C PRO A 661 1.16 -11.82 -7.71
N ALA A 662 -0.01 -11.19 -7.70
CA ALA A 662 -0.14 -9.74 -7.95
C ALA A 662 0.42 -8.87 -6.81
N ALA A 663 0.65 -9.42 -5.61
CA ALA A 663 1.28 -8.71 -4.50
C ALA A 663 2.81 -8.81 -4.51
N MET A 664 3.38 -9.51 -5.50
CA MET A 664 4.83 -9.74 -5.62
C MET A 664 5.36 -9.52 -7.05
N PRO A 665 4.96 -8.45 -7.76
CA PRO A 665 5.34 -8.18 -9.15
C PRO A 665 6.85 -8.20 -9.39
N LEU A 666 7.69 -7.69 -8.50
CA LEU A 666 9.14 -7.69 -8.74
C LEU A 666 9.77 -9.07 -8.55
N LEU A 667 9.24 -9.90 -7.65
CA LEU A 667 9.68 -11.29 -7.56
C LEU A 667 9.29 -12.06 -8.82
N LEU A 668 8.16 -11.74 -9.47
CA LEU A 668 7.80 -12.33 -10.77
C LEU A 668 8.81 -11.96 -11.87
N VAL A 669 9.28 -10.71 -11.91
CA VAL A 669 10.38 -10.31 -12.81
C VAL A 669 11.63 -11.13 -12.50
N GLY A 670 12.04 -11.20 -11.22
CA GLY A 670 13.21 -11.95 -10.78
C GLY A 670 13.14 -13.45 -11.11
N LEU A 671 11.97 -14.07 -10.91
CA LEU A 671 11.71 -15.46 -11.29
C LEU A 671 11.89 -15.67 -12.79
N GLN A 672 11.32 -14.80 -13.63
CA GLN A 672 11.46 -14.95 -15.08
C GLN A 672 12.91 -14.72 -15.55
N GLU A 673 13.64 -13.77 -14.96
CA GLU A 673 15.07 -13.58 -15.23
C GLU A 673 15.92 -14.78 -14.78
N TYR A 674 15.62 -15.38 -13.63
CA TYR A 674 16.27 -16.60 -13.16
C TYR A 674 16.04 -17.76 -14.14
N LEU A 675 14.80 -17.97 -14.60
CA LEU A 675 14.48 -19.03 -15.58
C LEU A 675 15.11 -18.77 -16.96
N ASP A 676 15.41 -17.53 -17.32
CA ASP A 676 16.17 -17.21 -18.54
C ASP A 676 17.66 -17.54 -18.37
N ALA A 677 18.22 -17.31 -17.18
CA ALA A 677 19.62 -17.62 -16.86
C ALA A 677 19.88 -19.12 -16.63
N CYS A 678 18.84 -19.86 -16.25
CA CYS A 678 18.88 -21.29 -15.92
C CYS A 678 17.80 -22.08 -16.69
N PRO A 679 17.92 -22.21 -18.02
CA PRO A 679 16.91 -22.90 -18.84
C PRO A 679 16.73 -24.37 -18.46
N ASP A 680 17.79 -25.04 -17.97
CA ASP A 680 17.72 -26.45 -17.55
C ASP A 680 16.87 -26.68 -16.28
N HIS A 681 16.57 -25.62 -15.51
CA HIS A 681 15.62 -25.68 -14.40
C HIS A 681 14.15 -25.67 -14.86
N VAL A 682 13.89 -25.44 -16.14
CA VAL A 682 12.55 -25.54 -16.74
C VAL A 682 12.25 -27.03 -16.97
N LEU A 683 11.33 -27.60 -16.19
CA LEU A 683 10.93 -29.01 -16.35
C LEU A 683 10.52 -29.30 -17.80
N PRO A 684 11.02 -30.38 -18.45
CA PRO A 684 10.60 -30.77 -19.80
C PRO A 684 9.07 -30.93 -19.86
N GLY A 685 8.41 -30.22 -20.78
CA GLY A 685 6.94 -30.20 -20.91
C GLY A 685 6.23 -29.00 -20.26
N SER A 686 6.95 -28.15 -19.50
CA SER A 686 6.43 -26.86 -18.99
C SER A 686 6.48 -25.70 -20.02
N SER A 687 6.77 -26.02 -21.28
CA SER A 687 6.75 -25.09 -22.42
C SER A 687 5.35 -24.78 -22.95
N GLY A 688 4.34 -25.53 -22.51
CA GLY A 688 2.94 -25.17 -22.73
C GLY A 688 2.46 -24.14 -21.70
N GLU A 689 1.31 -23.53 -21.96
CA GLU A 689 0.38 -23.08 -20.93
C GLU A 689 -0.07 -24.29 -20.07
N ALA A 690 0.87 -25.05 -19.51
CA ALA A 690 0.59 -25.87 -18.37
C ALA A 690 0.06 -24.87 -17.36
N ALA A 691 -1.26 -24.92 -17.13
CA ALA A 691 -1.89 -24.23 -16.03
C ALA A 691 -0.92 -24.40 -14.86
N LEU A 692 -0.68 -23.32 -14.09
CA LEU A 692 -0.29 -23.55 -12.70
C LEU A 692 -1.16 -24.72 -12.26
N ASP A 693 -0.56 -25.85 -11.83
CA ASP A 693 -1.34 -26.91 -11.19
C ASP A 693 -2.34 -26.15 -10.33
N PRO A 694 -3.65 -26.17 -10.65
CA PRO A 694 -4.58 -25.15 -10.19
C PRO A 694 -4.45 -25.15 -8.70
N VAL A 695 -3.75 -24.13 -8.14
CA VAL A 695 -2.94 -24.23 -6.91
C VAL A 695 -3.25 -25.55 -6.21
N PRO A 696 -2.42 -26.62 -6.28
CA PRO A 696 -2.89 -27.92 -5.81
C PRO A 696 -3.34 -27.73 -4.36
N ASN A 697 -4.66 -27.70 -4.13
CA ASN A 697 -5.38 -27.05 -3.02
C ASN A 697 -5.86 -25.59 -3.22
N ARG A 698 -6.77 -25.30 -4.17
CA ARG A 698 -7.90 -24.44 -3.77
C ARG A 698 -8.78 -25.32 -2.89
N PRO A 699 -8.83 -25.10 -1.56
CA PRO A 699 -9.62 -25.95 -0.68
C PRO A 699 -11.12 -25.79 -0.94
N VAL A 700 -11.54 -24.80 -1.74
CA VAL A 700 -12.94 -24.52 -2.05
C VAL A 700 -13.10 -24.34 -3.56
N THR A 701 -14.06 -25.06 -4.12
CA THR A 701 -14.58 -24.85 -5.49
C THR A 701 -16.07 -24.60 -5.41
N ALA A 702 -16.64 -23.86 -6.37
CA ALA A 702 -18.07 -23.60 -6.39
C ALA A 702 -18.62 -23.50 -7.81
N SER A 703 -19.86 -23.96 -7.99
CA SER A 703 -20.62 -23.85 -9.23
C SER A 703 -22.08 -23.47 -8.92
N ALA A 704 -22.76 -22.82 -9.87
CA ALA A 704 -24.16 -22.42 -9.71
C ALA A 704 -25.05 -23.11 -10.75
N ARG A 705 -26.27 -23.47 -10.36
CA ARG A 705 -27.29 -24.05 -11.24
C ARG A 705 -28.69 -23.52 -10.93
N ILE A 706 -29.50 -23.34 -11.97
CA ILE A 706 -30.92 -22.96 -11.87
C ILE A 706 -31.73 -24.19 -11.42
N ALA A 707 -32.77 -23.98 -10.62
CA ALA A 707 -33.72 -25.03 -10.28
C ALA A 707 -34.38 -25.60 -11.56
N VAL A 708 -34.38 -26.93 -11.69
CA VAL A 708 -34.72 -27.67 -12.94
C VAL A 708 -36.13 -27.37 -13.48
N ALA A 709 -37.04 -26.83 -12.66
CA ALA A 709 -38.44 -26.60 -13.00
C ALA A 709 -38.79 -25.13 -13.37
N GLN A 710 -37.81 -24.24 -13.54
CA GLN A 710 -38.07 -22.82 -13.82
C GLN A 710 -37.61 -22.41 -15.22
N GLU A 711 -38.50 -21.79 -15.99
CA GLU A 711 -38.16 -21.07 -17.23
C GLU A 711 -37.80 -19.61 -16.89
N PRO A 712 -36.57 -19.15 -17.16
CA PRO A 712 -36.18 -17.77 -16.93
C PRO A 712 -36.94 -16.79 -17.83
N ALA A 713 -37.52 -15.76 -17.22
CA ALA A 713 -38.19 -14.67 -17.92
C ALA A 713 -37.80 -13.30 -17.31
N PRO A 714 -37.74 -12.22 -18.10
CA PRO A 714 -37.45 -10.88 -17.59
C PRO A 714 -38.40 -10.49 -16.46
N GLY A 715 -37.86 -9.87 -15.40
CA GLY A 715 -38.65 -9.43 -14.23
C GLY A 715 -39.12 -10.53 -13.28
N ARG A 716 -38.80 -11.81 -13.53
CA ARG A 716 -39.12 -12.91 -12.61
C ARG A 716 -37.96 -13.22 -11.65
N VAL A 717 -38.34 -13.74 -10.48
CA VAL A 717 -37.41 -14.30 -9.50
C VAL A 717 -36.99 -15.68 -9.99
N LEU A 718 -35.68 -15.88 -10.10
CA LEU A 718 -35.05 -17.17 -10.37
C LEU A 718 -34.58 -17.80 -9.06
N GLU A 719 -34.99 -19.04 -8.82
CA GLU A 719 -34.40 -19.87 -7.77
C GLU A 719 -33.24 -20.67 -8.34
N ALA A 720 -32.11 -20.57 -7.66
CA ALA A 720 -30.89 -21.26 -8.04
C ALA A 720 -30.13 -21.70 -6.79
N THR A 721 -29.11 -22.52 -6.99
CA THR A 721 -28.29 -23.05 -5.91
C THR A 721 -26.82 -22.94 -6.28
N VAL A 722 -26.02 -22.41 -5.35
CA VAL A 722 -24.57 -22.53 -5.41
C VAL A 722 -24.15 -23.80 -4.69
N SER A 723 -23.50 -24.72 -5.39
CA SER A 723 -22.86 -25.90 -4.84
C SER A 723 -21.39 -25.61 -4.58
N ILE A 724 -20.98 -25.69 -3.33
CA ILE A 724 -19.62 -25.48 -2.85
C ILE A 724 -19.05 -26.84 -2.46
N ALA A 725 -17.87 -27.18 -2.98
CA ALA A 725 -17.11 -28.35 -2.54
C ALA A 725 -15.85 -27.89 -1.80
N ILE A 726 -15.72 -28.34 -0.56
CA ILE A 726 -14.63 -28.03 0.37
C ILE A 726 -13.79 -29.29 0.54
N LYS A 727 -12.48 -29.15 0.32
CA LYS A 727 -11.52 -30.24 0.41
C LYS A 727 -11.51 -30.85 1.83
N GLU A 728 -11.37 -32.16 1.92
CA GLU A 728 -11.20 -32.86 3.21
C GLU A 728 -10.07 -32.24 4.05
N GLY A 729 -10.33 -32.06 5.35
CA GLY A 729 -9.44 -31.36 6.29
C GLY A 729 -9.58 -29.84 6.29
N TRP A 730 -10.36 -29.25 5.37
CA TRP A 730 -10.64 -27.82 5.32
C TRP A 730 -12.08 -27.49 5.66
N HIS A 731 -12.30 -26.27 6.14
CA HIS A 731 -13.59 -25.68 6.44
C HIS A 731 -13.65 -24.21 6.01
N ILE A 732 -14.86 -23.66 5.89
CA ILE A 732 -15.12 -22.22 5.78
C ILE A 732 -16.13 -21.81 6.85
N TYR A 733 -16.12 -20.54 7.27
CA TYR A 733 -17.07 -20.07 8.27
C TYR A 733 -18.50 -19.98 7.70
N ALA A 734 -19.46 -20.56 8.42
CA ALA A 734 -20.87 -20.51 8.04
C ALA A 734 -21.43 -19.09 8.17
N ASN A 735 -22.64 -18.85 7.65
CA ASN A 735 -23.33 -17.58 7.82
C ASN A 735 -24.69 -17.81 8.51
N PRO A 736 -24.88 -17.33 9.76
CA PRO A 736 -23.89 -16.64 10.60
C PRO A 736 -22.80 -17.57 11.15
N THR A 737 -21.66 -17.01 11.56
CA THR A 737 -20.52 -17.74 12.14
C THR A 737 -20.74 -18.14 13.60
N GLY A 738 -21.60 -17.41 14.32
CA GLY A 738 -21.76 -17.49 15.77
C GLY A 738 -20.73 -16.67 16.57
N ILE A 739 -19.74 -16.05 15.90
CA ILE A 739 -18.71 -15.20 16.49
C ILE A 739 -18.51 -13.97 15.59
N ASP A 740 -18.76 -12.78 16.13
CA ASP A 740 -18.86 -11.53 15.33
C ASP A 740 -17.56 -11.08 14.67
N VAL A 741 -16.39 -11.50 15.18
CA VAL A 741 -15.07 -11.13 14.63
C VAL A 741 -14.62 -11.98 13.43
N LEU A 742 -15.36 -13.04 13.10
CA LEU A 742 -15.03 -13.93 12.00
C LEU A 742 -15.75 -13.54 10.72
N ASN A 743 -15.08 -13.69 9.57
CA ASN A 743 -15.65 -13.37 8.26
C ASN A 743 -16.60 -14.48 7.78
N PRO A 744 -17.93 -14.29 7.75
CA PRO A 744 -18.85 -15.31 7.26
C PRO A 744 -18.71 -15.54 5.76
N THR A 745 -19.03 -16.76 5.32
CA THR A 745 -19.21 -17.04 3.89
C THR A 745 -20.39 -16.23 3.36
N THR A 746 -20.17 -15.41 2.34
CA THR A 746 -21.21 -14.56 1.74
C THR A 746 -21.27 -14.73 0.23
N LEU A 747 -22.49 -14.70 -0.30
CA LEU A 747 -22.76 -14.68 -1.74
C LEU A 747 -23.32 -13.31 -2.11
N VAL A 748 -22.69 -12.64 -3.07
CA VAL A 748 -23.13 -11.34 -3.59
C VAL A 748 -23.19 -11.37 -5.12
N LEU A 749 -23.93 -10.45 -5.72
CA LEU A 749 -23.84 -10.21 -7.17
C LEU A 749 -22.52 -9.51 -7.50
N ASP A 750 -21.93 -9.84 -8.65
CA ASP A 750 -20.76 -9.11 -9.12
C ASP A 750 -21.12 -7.65 -9.43
N PRO A 751 -20.23 -6.68 -9.11
CA PRO A 751 -20.51 -5.26 -9.32
C PRO A 751 -20.94 -4.90 -10.75
N GLY A 752 -21.99 -4.09 -10.87
CA GLY A 752 -22.43 -3.55 -12.17
C GLY A 752 -23.26 -4.51 -13.03
N GLN A 753 -23.65 -5.66 -12.48
CA GLN A 753 -24.61 -6.55 -13.15
C GLN A 753 -26.04 -6.02 -13.03
N ALA A 754 -26.78 -6.13 -14.14
CA ALA A 754 -28.20 -5.84 -14.19
C ALA A 754 -28.97 -7.00 -13.54
N ALA A 755 -29.03 -7.06 -12.22
CA ALA A 755 -29.94 -7.91 -11.46
C ALA A 755 -30.49 -7.07 -10.31
N ALA A 756 -31.81 -7.10 -10.12
CA ALA A 756 -32.49 -6.12 -9.28
C ALA A 756 -32.30 -6.40 -7.79
N ASP A 757 -32.28 -7.67 -7.38
CA ASP A 757 -32.14 -8.12 -5.99
C ASP A 757 -31.56 -9.54 -5.91
N LEU A 758 -30.78 -9.83 -4.85
CA LEU A 758 -30.29 -11.16 -4.49
C LEU A 758 -30.67 -11.47 -3.03
N LEU A 759 -31.46 -12.52 -2.83
CA LEU A 759 -31.78 -13.09 -1.52
C LEU A 759 -31.09 -14.44 -1.38
N VAL A 760 -30.34 -14.64 -0.30
CA VAL A 760 -29.53 -15.85 -0.08
C VAL A 760 -30.01 -16.55 1.18
N ASP A 761 -30.36 -17.83 1.05
CA ASP A 761 -30.85 -18.65 2.14
C ASP A 761 -29.70 -19.55 2.61
N TYR A 762 -28.90 -19.07 3.57
CA TYR A 762 -27.73 -19.80 4.05
C TYR A 762 -28.13 -21.04 4.88
N PRO A 763 -27.60 -22.25 4.56
CA PRO A 763 -27.87 -23.44 5.35
C PRO A 763 -27.20 -23.34 6.73
N PRO A 764 -27.70 -24.04 7.76
CA PRO A 764 -27.05 -24.06 9.07
C PRO A 764 -25.64 -24.68 8.98
N GLY A 765 -24.67 -24.06 9.64
CA GLY A 765 -23.32 -24.60 9.78
C GLY A 765 -23.22 -25.67 10.87
N GLN A 766 -22.21 -26.54 10.78
CA GLN A 766 -21.85 -27.48 11.83
C GLN A 766 -21.10 -26.74 12.94
N THR A 767 -21.59 -26.82 14.17
CA THR A 767 -20.96 -26.15 15.31
C THR A 767 -19.80 -26.96 15.86
N LYS A 768 -18.60 -26.38 15.89
CA LYS A 768 -17.38 -27.00 16.46
C LYS A 768 -16.62 -26.03 17.37
N VAL A 769 -15.79 -26.57 18.25
CA VAL A 769 -14.79 -25.80 19.01
C VAL A 769 -13.46 -25.94 18.27
N LEU A 770 -12.91 -24.83 17.79
CA LEU A 770 -11.60 -24.83 17.13
C LEU A 770 -10.53 -24.47 18.16
N GLY A 771 -9.53 -25.33 18.35
CA GLY A 771 -8.44 -25.07 19.32
C GLY A 771 -7.68 -23.77 19.06
N SER A 772 -7.69 -23.27 17.82
CA SER A 772 -7.14 -21.98 17.40
C SER A 772 -7.94 -20.76 17.85
N LEU A 773 -9.21 -20.95 18.26
CA LEU A 773 -10.14 -19.91 18.71
C LEU A 773 -10.55 -20.09 20.19
N GLY A 774 -9.82 -20.91 20.94
CA GLY A 774 -10.11 -21.16 22.35
C GLY A 774 -11.30 -22.11 22.58
N THR A 775 -12.19 -21.77 23.52
CA THR A 775 -13.32 -22.61 23.95
C THR A 775 -14.65 -22.26 23.29
N GLU A 776 -14.68 -21.24 22.42
CA GLU A 776 -15.91 -20.77 21.79
C GLU A 776 -16.37 -21.72 20.66
N LYS A 777 -17.69 -21.80 20.49
CA LYS A 777 -18.33 -22.60 19.45
C LYS A 777 -18.51 -21.77 18.19
N VAL A 778 -17.95 -22.23 17.08
CA VAL A 778 -18.06 -21.60 15.76
C VAL A 778 -18.84 -22.49 14.80
N ALA A 779 -19.70 -21.89 13.97
CA ALA A 779 -20.43 -22.59 12.92
C ALA A 779 -19.61 -22.64 11.62
N LEU A 780 -19.41 -23.84 11.09
CA LEU A 780 -18.53 -24.13 9.95
C LEU A 780 -19.27 -24.88 8.84
N TYR A 781 -18.77 -24.74 7.62
CA TYR A 781 -19.11 -25.57 6.47
C TYR A 781 -17.93 -26.46 6.12
N GLU A 782 -18.20 -27.75 5.90
CA GLU A 782 -17.22 -28.79 5.54
C GLU A 782 -17.82 -29.69 4.44
N GLY A 783 -16.96 -30.28 3.61
CA GLY A 783 -17.40 -31.13 2.50
C GLY A 783 -18.23 -30.36 1.48
N ASN A 784 -19.41 -30.88 1.13
CA ASN A 784 -20.27 -30.26 0.13
C ASN A 784 -21.39 -29.44 0.78
N VAL A 785 -21.51 -28.17 0.39
CA VAL A 785 -22.55 -27.25 0.87
C VAL A 785 -23.32 -26.68 -0.29
N ASN A 786 -24.65 -26.72 -0.20
CA ASN A 786 -25.54 -26.11 -1.17
C ASN A 786 -26.17 -24.88 -0.54
N ILE A 787 -25.98 -23.71 -1.15
CA ILE A 787 -26.55 -22.44 -0.73
C ILE A 787 -27.64 -22.05 -1.74
N PRO A 788 -28.93 -22.24 -1.40
CA PRO A 788 -30.04 -21.70 -2.19
C PRO A 788 -30.00 -20.18 -2.23
N PHE A 789 -30.37 -19.62 -3.37
CA PHE A 789 -30.55 -18.18 -3.53
C PHE A 789 -31.65 -17.88 -4.55
N ARG A 790 -32.22 -16.69 -4.42
CA ARG A 790 -33.22 -16.11 -5.30
C ARG A 790 -32.66 -14.83 -5.91
N VAL A 791 -32.66 -14.74 -7.23
CA VAL A 791 -32.18 -13.57 -7.96
C VAL A 791 -33.27 -13.03 -8.88
N THR A 792 -33.53 -11.73 -8.83
CA THR A 792 -34.52 -11.08 -9.70
C THR A 792 -33.85 -10.60 -10.99
N LEU A 793 -34.28 -11.13 -12.13
CA LEU A 793 -33.80 -10.68 -13.44
C LEU A 793 -34.39 -9.30 -13.79
N PRO A 794 -33.64 -8.42 -14.46
CA PRO A 794 -34.13 -7.09 -14.80
C PRO A 794 -35.24 -7.18 -15.86
N ARG A 795 -36.19 -6.25 -15.79
CA ARG A 795 -37.41 -6.26 -16.65
C ARG A 795 -37.13 -5.98 -18.12
N ASP A 796 -36.02 -5.31 -18.41
CA ASP A 796 -35.55 -4.95 -19.75
C ASP A 796 -34.54 -5.95 -20.32
N ALA A 797 -34.36 -7.12 -19.66
CA ALA A 797 -33.48 -8.17 -20.16
C ALA A 797 -33.96 -8.67 -21.54
N ARG A 798 -33.06 -8.65 -22.54
CA ARG A 798 -33.36 -9.13 -23.89
C ARG A 798 -33.41 -10.66 -23.93
N ALA A 799 -34.27 -11.22 -24.78
CA ALA A 799 -34.31 -12.66 -25.04
C ALA A 799 -32.93 -13.15 -25.56
N GLY A 800 -32.48 -14.31 -25.07
CA GLY A 800 -31.16 -14.86 -25.37
C GLY A 800 -30.42 -15.41 -24.15
N LYS A 801 -29.19 -15.90 -24.38
CA LYS A 801 -28.28 -16.34 -23.30
C LYS A 801 -27.65 -15.13 -22.62
N THR A 802 -27.70 -15.09 -21.31
CA THR A 802 -27.03 -14.10 -20.46
C THR A 802 -26.37 -14.80 -19.27
N THR A 803 -25.29 -14.22 -18.75
CA THR A 803 -24.54 -14.79 -17.62
C THR A 803 -24.67 -13.87 -16.42
N VAL A 804 -25.25 -14.39 -15.33
CA VAL A 804 -25.23 -13.72 -14.02
C VAL A 804 -23.99 -14.21 -13.27
N ILE A 805 -23.10 -13.31 -12.84
CA ILE A 805 -21.89 -13.64 -12.11
C ILE A 805 -22.16 -13.40 -10.64
N LEU A 806 -22.09 -14.47 -9.86
CA LEU A 806 -22.13 -14.43 -8.40
C LEU A 806 -20.70 -14.39 -7.86
N ARG A 807 -20.47 -13.72 -6.75
CA ARG A 807 -19.19 -13.69 -6.06
C ARG A 807 -19.34 -14.30 -4.68
N LEU A 808 -18.75 -15.47 -4.48
CA LEU A 808 -18.65 -16.16 -3.20
C LEU A 808 -17.42 -15.66 -2.45
N LYS A 809 -17.62 -14.93 -1.35
CA LYS A 809 -16.54 -14.51 -0.44
C LYS A 809 -16.48 -15.50 0.72
N TYR A 810 -15.28 -15.96 1.04
CA TYR A 810 -15.07 -16.94 2.10
C TYR A 810 -13.62 -16.87 2.60
N GLN A 811 -13.40 -17.48 3.76
CA GLN A 811 -12.07 -17.70 4.30
C GLN A 811 -11.90 -19.19 4.56
N PRO A 812 -11.00 -19.88 3.83
CA PRO A 812 -10.76 -21.29 4.07
C PRO A 812 -9.71 -21.49 5.16
N CYS A 813 -10.01 -22.43 6.05
CA CYS A 813 -9.19 -22.78 7.21
C CYS A 813 -9.07 -24.31 7.35
N ASP A 814 -8.00 -24.78 7.96
CA ASP A 814 -7.88 -26.13 8.52
C ASP A 814 -7.63 -26.04 10.04
N ASP A 815 -7.34 -27.16 10.71
CA ASP A 815 -7.10 -27.18 12.17
C ASP A 815 -5.82 -26.43 12.61
N ARG A 816 -5.00 -25.95 11.66
CA ARG A 816 -3.68 -25.35 11.91
C ARG A 816 -3.54 -23.94 11.33
N VAL A 817 -4.18 -23.64 10.20
CA VAL A 817 -4.02 -22.41 9.43
C VAL A 817 -5.32 -21.94 8.79
N CYS A 818 -5.54 -20.62 8.79
CA CYS A 818 -6.51 -19.96 7.91
C CYS A 818 -5.77 -19.24 6.79
N LEU A 819 -6.21 -19.42 5.55
CA LEU A 819 -5.74 -18.60 4.43
C LEU A 819 -6.38 -17.21 4.49
N ALA A 820 -5.84 -16.27 3.72
CA ALA A 820 -6.43 -14.95 3.58
C ALA A 820 -7.87 -15.05 3.03
N PRO A 821 -8.81 -14.20 3.50
CA PRO A 821 -10.13 -14.09 2.89
C PRO A 821 -10.02 -13.87 1.38
N THR A 822 -10.78 -14.61 0.61
CA THR A 822 -10.73 -14.59 -0.86
C THR A 822 -12.13 -14.59 -1.45
N SER A 823 -12.23 -14.47 -2.78
CA SER A 823 -13.50 -14.55 -3.48
C SER A 823 -13.41 -15.41 -4.74
N LEU A 824 -14.48 -16.13 -5.04
CA LEU A 824 -14.66 -16.88 -6.28
C LEU A 824 -15.80 -16.28 -7.10
N ALA A 825 -15.53 -15.97 -8.37
CA ALA A 825 -16.57 -15.66 -9.33
C ALA A 825 -17.22 -16.96 -9.83
N ILE A 826 -18.55 -17.01 -9.81
CA ILE A 826 -19.36 -18.18 -10.13
C ILE A 826 -20.36 -17.75 -11.21
N PRO A 827 -20.14 -18.12 -12.48
CA PRO A 827 -21.09 -17.83 -13.55
C PRO A 827 -22.34 -18.71 -13.42
N LEU A 828 -23.51 -18.08 -13.55
CA LEU A 828 -24.81 -18.71 -13.70
C LEU A 828 -25.32 -18.38 -15.11
N GLU A 829 -25.35 -19.38 -15.97
CA GLU A 829 -25.89 -19.26 -17.32
C GLU A 829 -27.42 -19.24 -17.28
N VAL A 830 -28.03 -18.18 -17.81
CA VAL A 830 -29.47 -17.96 -17.87
C VAL A 830 -29.90 -17.82 -19.33
N SER A 831 -30.86 -18.63 -19.76
CA SER A 831 -31.47 -18.51 -21.10
C SER A 831 -32.87 -17.91 -20.96
N LEU A 832 -33.05 -16.68 -21.44
CA LEU A 832 -34.32 -15.96 -21.35
C LEU A 832 -35.23 -16.29 -22.53
N SER A 833 -36.46 -16.73 -22.23
CA SER A 833 -37.52 -16.90 -23.23
C SER A 833 -38.04 -15.54 -23.73
N PRO A 834 -38.47 -15.42 -24.99
CA PRO A 834 -39.12 -14.21 -25.49
C PRO A 834 -40.43 -13.93 -24.73
N PRO A 835 -40.83 -12.65 -24.55
CA PRO A 835 -42.05 -12.31 -23.84
C PRO A 835 -43.25 -12.96 -24.52
N SER A 836 -44.04 -13.73 -23.77
CA SER A 836 -45.30 -14.29 -24.26
C SER A 836 -46.27 -13.16 -24.58
N GLY A 837 -46.66 -13.04 -25.85
CA GLY A 837 -47.68 -12.09 -26.29
C GLY A 837 -49.05 -12.37 -25.64
N PRO A 838 -49.96 -11.38 -25.60
CA PRO A 838 -51.28 -11.56 -24.98
C PRO A 838 -52.07 -12.64 -25.73
N THR A 839 -52.55 -13.64 -24.99
CA THR A 839 -53.51 -14.62 -25.47
C THR A 839 -54.81 -13.91 -25.86
N GLU A 840 -55.12 -13.87 -27.15
CA GLU A 840 -56.43 -13.50 -27.68
C GLU A 840 -57.49 -14.46 -27.15
N SER A 841 -58.39 -13.98 -26.29
CA SER A 841 -59.71 -14.59 -26.12
C SER A 841 -60.62 -14.10 -27.24
N LYS A 842 -60.94 -14.99 -28.19
CA LYS A 842 -62.02 -14.82 -29.19
C LYS A 842 -63.41 -14.89 -28.52
N PRO A 843 -64.45 -14.34 -29.19
CA PRO A 843 -65.32 -13.27 -28.69
C PRO A 843 -66.31 -13.65 -27.59
#